data_AF-A0A7H9B3D2-F1
#
_entry.id   AF-A0A7H9B3D2-F1
#
_cell.length_a   1.000
_cell.length_b   1.000
_cell.length_c   1.000
_cell.angle_alpha   90.00
_cell.angle_beta   90.00
_cell.angle_gamma   90.00
#
_symmetry.space_group_name_H-M   'P 1'
#
loop_
_entity.id
_entity.type
_entity.pdbx_description
1 polymer ?
#
loop_
_entity_poly.entity_id
_entity_poly.type
_entity_poly.pdbx_seq_one_letter_code
_entity_poly.pdbx_strand_id
1 'polypeptide(L)'
;MPIFADSFWTADYTTGLNVLFEKLYDGCEECDMFIQVFASRMQYEVSYGRQLGSIKSGIDHVDRIDDDPEVTTTTALKELIKQTSNEGSQHLAIASNIEAMALQPFSKWCNDHRKRIEYSEKTLKSNVNNFHKSKKYVSKLEQEYLNKCRQLEDFKLSNFNDEELAAAMEGLKLQKKYEKDIAREQEFQHFGSVGGIAFDFKSMRETLQLLLTKLPKNEYKVPLINFTLQNTNSGGEITKFILENMSLKDIDQAETFGQDLLDLGFLKYCNGVGNTFVNSKKFQYQWKTGAYKFANVAQPFADSESNLPQMEPKISNYIQDFASKISSAPSNSSGHSTPSAITAPAISESEKTLLKMLKDMENYDNRYRHECSKMDLLRCSIEELIVDHLSFMEKCEMDRLKAIKKVTFDFLGAVGNKISALKICIDAMLERESKMDPAADLLHLLSKYRTGVFKPRVLNYNNYYNPGAFQNFGIDLETRCRLDKRMVPSIVTLILSYMDGIYPELASDNVRTAVWIAPVKLSLTHQLRQLLNKGQSNDEKEVISILKQHDNEPSIVASVLKIYLLELPEPLISNDIYDILKVLYAEYSLKPSLSTEEAASSKEKSEDNNEDLINETETNRITGLSATLSSLPKPHIATLDAIISHFYRLIKILKIGENGDEVAVEFTSEISKEFANCIIEVRMPDGNDLGYRIFYDLLTHRKQVFGELKRQGSKSRGGST
;
A
#
# COMPACT_ATOMS: atom_id res chain seq x y z
N MET A 1 -26.80 -0.54 28.77
CA MET A 1 -25.66 -1.44 28.55
C MET A 1 -24.69 -1.25 29.69
N PRO A 2 -23.99 -2.30 30.15
CA PRO A 2 -22.94 -2.16 31.16
C PRO A 2 -21.83 -1.22 30.66
N ILE A 3 -21.21 -0.48 31.57
CA ILE A 3 -20.12 0.48 31.29
C ILE A 3 -18.90 0.13 32.14
N PHE A 4 -17.70 0.60 31.80
CA PHE A 4 -16.52 0.25 32.61
C PHE A 4 -16.66 0.69 34.07
N ALA A 5 -17.25 1.87 34.30
CA ALA A 5 -17.42 2.44 35.63
C ALA A 5 -18.31 1.62 36.58
N ASP A 6 -19.16 0.71 36.09
CA ASP A 6 -20.01 -0.15 36.94
C ASP A 6 -19.62 -1.64 36.92
N SER A 7 -18.66 -2.03 36.08
CA SER A 7 -18.43 -3.43 35.75
C SER A 7 -17.15 -4.05 36.36
N PHE A 8 -16.18 -3.25 36.82
CA PHE A 8 -14.86 -3.73 37.28
C PHE A 8 -14.62 -3.53 38.78
N TRP A 9 -15.65 -3.74 39.62
CA TRP A 9 -15.56 -3.58 41.07
C TRP A 9 -15.28 -4.89 41.81
N THR A 10 -14.34 -4.84 42.74
CA THR A 10 -14.04 -5.92 43.69
C THR A 10 -13.79 -5.33 45.07
N ALA A 11 -14.04 -6.10 46.14
CA ALA A 11 -13.92 -5.61 47.53
C ALA A 11 -12.49 -5.19 47.93
N ASP A 12 -11.49 -5.70 47.22
CA ASP A 12 -10.07 -5.36 47.36
C ASP A 12 -9.63 -4.20 46.44
N TYR A 13 -10.51 -3.69 45.57
CA TYR A 13 -10.28 -2.67 44.55
C TYR A 13 -9.11 -2.95 43.60
N THR A 14 -8.54 -4.15 43.62
CA THR A 14 -7.28 -4.48 42.91
C THR A 14 -7.55 -5.51 41.82
N THR A 15 -8.31 -6.55 42.16
CA THR A 15 -8.62 -7.64 41.23
C THR A 15 -9.36 -7.15 39.99
N GLY A 16 -10.41 -6.33 40.14
CA GLY A 16 -11.16 -5.78 39.01
C GLY A 16 -10.31 -4.89 38.09
N LEU A 17 -9.44 -4.03 38.66
CA LEU A 17 -8.51 -3.20 37.90
C LEU A 17 -7.49 -4.05 37.13
N ASN A 18 -6.92 -5.08 37.76
CA ASN A 18 -5.97 -5.96 37.09
C ASN A 18 -6.59 -6.64 35.86
N VAL A 19 -7.81 -7.16 35.98
CA VAL A 19 -8.52 -7.78 34.86
C VAL A 19 -8.74 -6.79 33.73
N LEU A 20 -9.21 -5.57 34.03
CA LEU A 20 -9.42 -4.57 33.00
C LEU A 20 -8.12 -4.18 32.29
N PHE A 21 -7.07 -3.84 33.05
CA PHE A 21 -5.82 -3.38 32.46
C PHE A 21 -5.12 -4.49 31.67
N GLU A 22 -5.21 -5.75 32.10
CA GLU A 22 -4.76 -6.89 31.30
C GLU A 22 -5.46 -6.92 29.93
N LYS A 23 -6.79 -6.77 29.89
CA LYS A 23 -7.54 -6.77 28.62
C LYS A 23 -7.28 -5.53 27.77
N LEU A 24 -7.02 -4.37 28.37
CA LEU A 24 -6.60 -3.17 27.64
C LEU A 24 -5.21 -3.35 27.00
N TYR A 25 -4.29 -4.02 27.68
CA TYR A 25 -2.99 -4.38 27.12
C TYR A 25 -3.10 -5.44 26.02
N ASP A 26 -3.97 -6.44 26.17
CA ASP A 26 -4.30 -7.37 25.08
C ASP A 26 -4.76 -6.61 23.82
N GLY A 27 -5.56 -5.55 24.00
CA GLY A 27 -5.98 -4.66 22.92
C GLY A 27 -4.84 -3.86 22.27
N CYS A 28 -3.78 -3.53 23.03
CA CYS A 28 -2.55 -2.95 22.47
C CYS A 28 -1.76 -3.97 21.64
N GLU A 29 -1.64 -5.21 22.13
CA GLU A 29 -0.95 -6.28 21.40
C GLU A 29 -1.70 -6.63 20.11
N GLU A 30 -3.04 -6.60 20.11
CA GLU A 30 -3.84 -6.73 18.89
C GLU A 30 -3.47 -5.66 17.84
N CYS A 31 -3.31 -4.39 18.26
CA CYS A 31 -2.87 -3.33 17.35
C CYS A 31 -1.48 -3.63 16.74
N ASP A 32 -0.55 -4.16 17.53
CA ASP A 32 0.78 -4.53 17.05
C ASP A 32 0.72 -5.69 16.04
N MET A 33 -0.21 -6.64 16.22
CA MET A 33 -0.48 -7.69 15.22
C MET A 33 -0.99 -7.11 13.88
N PHE A 34 -1.88 -6.13 13.91
CA PHE A 34 -2.31 -5.42 12.68
C PHE A 34 -1.13 -4.74 11.98
N ILE A 35 -0.27 -4.05 12.74
CA ILE A 35 0.95 -3.43 12.21
C ILE A 35 1.85 -4.48 11.56
N GLN A 36 2.06 -5.64 12.20
CA GLN A 36 2.87 -6.73 11.65
C GLN A 36 2.31 -7.25 10.33
N VAL A 37 0.99 -7.44 10.23
CA VAL A 37 0.33 -7.88 8.99
C VAL A 37 0.53 -6.85 7.87
N PHE A 38 0.32 -5.56 8.16
CA PHE A 38 0.49 -4.49 7.17
C PHE A 38 1.95 -4.35 6.73
N ALA A 39 2.90 -4.44 7.66
CA ALA A 39 4.33 -4.38 7.37
C ALA A 39 4.80 -5.57 6.53
N SER A 40 4.34 -6.78 6.86
CA SER A 40 4.64 -7.99 6.09
C SER A 40 4.09 -7.88 4.68
N ARG A 41 2.82 -7.45 4.53
CA ARG A 41 2.21 -7.24 3.22
C ARG A 41 2.99 -6.21 2.39
N MET A 42 3.34 -5.08 2.98
CA MET A 42 4.15 -4.05 2.32
C MET A 42 5.49 -4.60 1.82
N GLN A 43 6.20 -5.39 2.64
CA GLN A 43 7.47 -6.01 2.25
C GLN A 43 7.31 -6.95 1.05
N TYR A 44 6.23 -7.73 1.01
CA TYR A 44 5.94 -8.60 -0.14
C TYR A 44 5.69 -7.79 -1.42
N GLU A 45 4.92 -6.70 -1.33
CA GLU A 45 4.70 -5.78 -2.46
C GLU A 45 6.01 -5.15 -2.95
N VAL A 46 6.93 -4.77 -2.04
CA VAL A 46 8.25 -4.26 -2.40
C VAL A 46 9.09 -5.31 -3.12
N SER A 47 9.15 -6.53 -2.58
CA SER A 47 9.93 -7.62 -3.17
C SER A 47 9.41 -7.97 -4.56
N TYR A 48 8.10 -8.15 -4.68
CA TYR A 48 7.46 -8.49 -5.95
C TYR A 48 7.61 -7.37 -6.98
N GLY A 49 7.34 -6.11 -6.57
CA GLY A 49 7.50 -4.95 -7.44
C GLY A 49 8.92 -4.77 -7.98
N ARG A 50 9.95 -5.04 -7.16
CA ARG A 50 11.36 -5.01 -7.59
C ARG A 50 11.69 -6.13 -8.58
N GLN A 51 11.21 -7.35 -8.32
CA GLN A 51 11.43 -8.48 -9.22
C GLN A 51 10.85 -8.20 -10.61
N LEU A 52 9.58 -7.77 -10.68
CA LEU A 52 8.92 -7.38 -11.93
C LEU A 52 9.62 -6.18 -12.60
N GLY A 53 9.99 -5.15 -11.83
CA GLY A 53 10.71 -3.99 -12.34
C GLY A 53 12.04 -4.35 -13.01
N SER A 54 12.71 -5.38 -12.50
CA SER A 54 13.99 -5.88 -13.00
C SER A 54 13.90 -6.89 -14.14
N ILE A 55 12.69 -7.20 -14.65
CA ILE A 55 12.47 -8.28 -15.62
C ILE A 55 13.38 -8.20 -16.85
N LYS A 56 13.65 -6.99 -17.37
CA LYS A 56 14.52 -6.79 -18.53
C LYS A 56 15.92 -7.38 -18.30
N SER A 57 16.46 -7.27 -17.07
CA SER A 57 17.79 -7.78 -16.75
C SER A 57 17.89 -9.31 -16.72
N GLY A 58 16.76 -10.01 -16.60
CA GLY A 58 16.69 -11.46 -16.63
C GLY A 58 16.50 -12.06 -18.03
N ILE A 59 16.38 -11.23 -19.06
CA ILE A 59 16.16 -11.69 -20.44
C ILE A 59 17.42 -11.35 -21.26
N ASP A 60 18.15 -12.40 -21.64
CA ASP A 60 19.34 -12.25 -22.46
C ASP A 60 19.01 -11.73 -23.86
N HIS A 61 19.93 -10.94 -24.41
CA HIS A 61 19.94 -10.56 -25.82
C HIS A 61 18.74 -9.74 -26.34
N VAL A 62 17.88 -9.20 -25.47
CA VAL A 62 16.78 -8.29 -25.87
C VAL A 62 17.30 -7.10 -26.67
N ASP A 63 18.46 -6.56 -26.31
CA ASP A 63 19.08 -5.41 -27.00
C ASP A 63 19.71 -5.79 -28.36
N ARG A 64 19.79 -7.09 -28.72
CA ARG A 64 20.25 -7.55 -30.03
C ARG A 64 19.12 -7.66 -31.06
N ILE A 65 17.87 -7.54 -30.63
CA ILE A 65 16.71 -7.63 -31.51
C ILE A 65 16.62 -6.30 -32.28
N ASP A 66 16.69 -6.40 -33.62
CA ASP A 66 16.54 -5.26 -34.51
C ASP A 66 15.23 -4.52 -34.20
N ASP A 67 15.28 -3.18 -34.17
CA ASP A 67 14.10 -2.36 -33.87
C ASP A 67 13.29 -2.13 -35.14
N ASP A 68 12.87 -3.23 -35.74
CA ASP A 68 12.10 -3.25 -36.96
C ASP A 68 10.60 -3.16 -36.61
N PRO A 69 9.94 -2.01 -36.85
CA PRO A 69 8.55 -1.81 -36.49
C PRO A 69 7.58 -2.67 -37.31
N GLU A 70 8.06 -3.24 -38.42
CA GLU A 70 7.27 -4.13 -39.29
C GLU A 70 7.21 -5.56 -38.73
N VAL A 71 8.08 -5.91 -37.77
CA VAL A 71 8.04 -7.20 -37.06
C VAL A 71 7.12 -7.09 -35.84
N THR A 72 5.90 -7.56 -36.00
CA THR A 72 4.83 -7.47 -35.01
C THR A 72 5.15 -8.29 -33.75
N THR A 73 5.75 -9.47 -33.90
CA THR A 73 6.19 -10.34 -32.80
C THR A 73 7.24 -9.69 -31.89
N THR A 74 8.25 -9.04 -32.47
CA THR A 74 9.29 -8.27 -31.74
C THR A 74 8.67 -7.11 -30.97
N THR A 75 7.77 -6.37 -31.62
CA THR A 75 7.09 -5.23 -31.00
C THR A 75 6.24 -5.68 -29.81
N ALA A 76 5.52 -6.80 -29.95
CA ALA A 76 4.74 -7.39 -28.85
C ALA A 76 5.64 -7.82 -27.68
N LEU A 77 6.77 -8.47 -27.94
CA LEU A 77 7.73 -8.87 -26.89
C LEU A 77 8.25 -7.67 -26.10
N LYS A 78 8.64 -6.58 -26.79
CA LYS A 78 9.13 -5.36 -26.14
C LYS A 78 8.06 -4.73 -25.26
N GLU A 79 6.81 -4.69 -25.72
CA GLU A 79 5.72 -4.14 -24.92
C GLU A 79 5.38 -5.03 -23.71
N LEU A 80 5.42 -6.36 -23.83
CA LEU A 80 5.24 -7.28 -22.69
C LEU A 80 6.27 -7.01 -21.58
N ILE A 81 7.54 -6.86 -21.94
CA ILE A 81 8.62 -6.55 -20.99
C ILE A 81 8.36 -5.20 -20.30
N LYS A 82 7.99 -4.18 -21.07
CA LYS A 82 7.69 -2.84 -20.56
C LYS A 82 6.50 -2.83 -19.61
N GLN A 83 5.39 -3.48 -19.97
CA GLN A 83 4.19 -3.52 -19.14
C GLN A 83 4.39 -4.34 -17.86
N THR A 84 5.21 -5.40 -17.91
CA THR A 84 5.63 -6.14 -16.71
C THR A 84 6.44 -5.25 -15.76
N SER A 85 7.34 -4.41 -16.27
CA SER A 85 8.08 -3.44 -15.45
C SER A 85 7.16 -2.34 -14.86
N ASN A 86 6.18 -1.87 -15.64
CA ASN A 86 5.16 -0.93 -15.18
C ASN A 86 4.28 -1.53 -14.06
N GLU A 87 3.90 -2.80 -14.18
CA GLU A 87 3.20 -3.56 -13.13
C GLU A 87 4.03 -3.54 -11.84
N GLY A 88 5.32 -3.83 -11.94
CA GLY A 88 6.25 -3.75 -10.81
C GLY A 88 6.25 -2.38 -10.12
N SER A 89 6.20 -1.30 -10.91
CA SER A 89 6.12 0.08 -10.39
C SER A 89 4.79 0.34 -9.66
N GLN A 90 3.68 -0.25 -10.09
CA GLN A 90 2.40 -0.14 -9.37
C GLN A 90 2.45 -0.87 -8.03
N HIS A 91 3.07 -2.05 -7.95
CA HIS A 91 3.27 -2.77 -6.69
C HIS A 91 4.13 -1.96 -5.69
N LEU A 92 5.19 -1.30 -6.16
CA LEU A 92 5.97 -0.39 -5.32
C LEU A 92 5.15 0.81 -4.81
N ALA A 93 4.23 1.33 -5.63
CA ALA A 93 3.32 2.38 -5.21
C ALA A 93 2.30 1.88 -4.15
N ILE A 94 1.81 0.64 -4.25
CA ILE A 94 0.97 0.03 -3.20
C ILE A 94 1.74 -0.02 -1.88
N ALA A 95 2.99 -0.48 -1.90
CA ALA A 95 3.82 -0.53 -0.70
C ALA A 95 3.99 0.85 -0.05
N SER A 96 4.33 1.88 -0.86
CA SER A 96 4.46 3.25 -0.37
C SER A 96 3.14 3.79 0.23
N ASN A 97 2.00 3.46 -0.38
CA ASN A 97 0.70 3.85 0.16
C ASN A 97 0.38 3.14 1.49
N ILE A 98 0.70 1.84 1.63
CA ILE A 98 0.54 1.12 2.90
C ILE A 98 1.37 1.78 4.01
N GLU A 99 2.61 2.16 3.70
CA GLU A 99 3.49 2.86 4.65
C GLU A 99 2.89 4.18 5.12
N ALA A 100 2.53 5.04 4.16
CA ALA A 100 2.11 6.41 4.42
C ALA A 100 0.69 6.51 5.02
N MET A 101 -0.23 5.66 4.56
CA MET A 101 -1.65 5.73 4.95
C MET A 101 -1.98 4.89 6.19
N ALA A 102 -1.26 3.78 6.41
CA ALA A 102 -1.57 2.85 7.50
C ALA A 102 -0.46 2.80 8.55
N LEU A 103 0.75 2.34 8.18
CA LEU A 103 1.79 1.97 9.15
C LEU A 103 2.28 3.16 9.98
N GLN A 104 2.72 4.24 9.34
CA GLN A 104 3.25 5.43 10.02
C GLN A 104 2.24 6.06 11.00
N PRO A 105 1.02 6.44 10.55
CA PRO A 105 0.06 7.10 11.45
C PRO A 105 -0.45 6.17 12.55
N PHE A 106 -0.71 4.89 12.25
CA PHE A 106 -1.27 3.95 13.23
C PHE A 106 -0.23 3.54 14.29
N SER A 107 1.03 3.30 13.90
CA SER A 107 2.10 2.98 14.85
C SER A 107 2.32 4.12 15.85
N LYS A 108 2.31 5.37 15.36
CA LYS A 108 2.38 6.55 16.24
C LYS A 108 1.19 6.62 17.19
N TRP A 109 -0.02 6.41 16.68
CA TRP A 109 -1.23 6.43 17.50
C TRP A 109 -1.23 5.33 18.58
N CYS A 110 -0.78 4.12 18.24
CA CYS A 110 -0.69 2.99 19.18
C CYS A 110 0.26 3.29 20.34
N ASN A 111 1.43 3.87 20.04
CA ASN A 111 2.39 4.29 21.06
C ASN A 111 1.80 5.31 22.04
N ASP A 112 1.03 6.28 21.52
CA ASP A 112 0.38 7.29 22.37
C ASP A 112 -0.80 6.71 23.16
N HIS A 113 -1.52 5.72 22.61
CA HIS A 113 -2.57 5.00 23.31
C HIS A 113 -2.04 4.16 24.48
N ARG A 114 -0.95 3.42 24.27
CA ARG A 114 -0.29 2.62 25.33
C ARG A 114 0.13 3.50 26.52
N LYS A 115 0.66 4.70 26.26
CA LYS A 115 1.00 5.69 27.32
C LYS A 115 -0.22 6.16 28.12
N ARG A 116 -1.39 6.33 27.48
CA ARG A 116 -2.63 6.72 28.20
C ARG A 116 -3.08 5.62 29.17
N ILE A 117 -2.97 4.36 28.75
CA ILE A 117 -3.30 3.20 29.60
C ILE A 117 -2.32 3.12 30.78
N GLU A 118 -1.01 3.17 30.53
CA GLU A 118 0.03 3.14 31.58
C GLU A 118 -0.16 4.23 32.63
N TYR A 119 -0.47 5.46 32.19
CA TYR A 119 -0.72 6.58 33.09
C TYR A 119 -1.91 6.31 34.03
N SER A 120 -3.02 5.81 33.47
CA SER A 120 -4.23 5.50 34.21
C SER A 120 -4.00 4.35 35.21
N GLU A 121 -3.37 3.26 34.75
CA GLU A 121 -3.06 2.10 35.57
C GLU A 121 -2.18 2.48 36.76
N LYS A 122 -1.08 3.20 36.49
CA LYS A 122 -0.14 3.63 37.53
C LYS A 122 -0.82 4.52 38.57
N THR A 123 -1.66 5.44 38.12
CA THR A 123 -2.39 6.38 39.00
C THR A 123 -3.34 5.62 39.92
N LEU A 124 -4.15 4.72 39.36
CA LEU A 124 -5.12 3.93 40.13
C LEU A 124 -4.43 2.94 41.10
N LYS A 125 -3.47 2.14 40.62
CA LYS A 125 -2.77 1.16 41.45
C LYS A 125 -2.01 1.81 42.60
N SER A 126 -1.41 2.98 42.37
CA SER A 126 -0.74 3.75 43.43
C SER A 126 -1.71 4.18 44.54
N ASN A 127 -2.87 4.72 44.17
CA ASN A 127 -3.90 5.17 45.13
C ASN A 127 -4.54 4.00 45.88
N VAL A 128 -4.86 2.89 45.19
CA VAL A 128 -5.39 1.67 45.83
C VAL A 128 -4.37 1.09 46.82
N ASN A 129 -3.07 1.08 46.48
CA ASN A 129 -2.04 0.62 47.41
C ASN A 129 -1.93 1.52 48.65
N ASN A 130 -2.06 2.85 48.49
CA ASN A 130 -2.07 3.77 49.62
C ASN A 130 -3.31 3.55 50.51
N PHE A 131 -4.48 3.33 49.91
CA PHE A 131 -5.69 2.96 50.64
C PHE A 131 -5.50 1.67 51.47
N HIS A 132 -4.90 0.63 50.90
CA HIS A 132 -4.60 -0.62 51.62
C HIS A 132 -3.67 -0.43 52.81
N LYS A 133 -2.65 0.43 52.68
CA LYS A 133 -1.74 0.76 53.79
C LYS A 133 -2.50 1.46 54.92
N SER A 134 -3.31 2.44 54.59
CA SER A 134 -4.13 3.15 55.58
C SER A 134 -5.14 2.20 56.23
N LYS A 135 -5.78 1.30 55.47
CA LYS A 135 -6.76 0.32 55.99
C LYS A 135 -6.13 -0.60 57.02
N LYS A 136 -4.91 -1.07 56.77
CA LYS A 136 -4.13 -1.86 57.76
C LYS A 136 -3.82 -1.07 59.02
N TYR A 137 -3.51 0.23 58.89
CA TYR A 137 -3.26 1.10 60.03
C TYR A 137 -4.51 1.28 60.90
N VAL A 138 -5.68 1.53 60.31
CA VAL A 138 -6.95 1.65 61.04
C VAL A 138 -7.32 0.34 61.74
N SER A 139 -7.13 -0.81 61.09
CA SER A 139 -7.35 -2.12 61.72
C SER A 139 -6.42 -2.38 62.91
N LYS A 140 -5.19 -1.85 62.88
CA LYS A 140 -4.29 -1.89 64.04
C LYS A 140 -4.82 -1.03 65.20
N LEU A 141 -5.32 0.17 64.91
CA LEU A 141 -5.89 1.06 65.93
C LEU A 141 -7.15 0.46 66.55
N GLU A 142 -7.98 -0.21 65.76
CA GLU A 142 -9.14 -0.97 66.23
C GLU A 142 -8.72 -2.04 67.25
N GLN A 143 -7.71 -2.84 66.92
CA GLN A 143 -7.18 -3.86 67.84
C GLN A 143 -6.59 -3.25 69.11
N GLU A 144 -5.85 -2.15 69.01
CA GLU A 144 -5.30 -1.43 70.17
C GLU A 144 -6.43 -0.94 71.09
N TYR A 145 -7.49 -0.36 70.53
CA TYR A 145 -8.67 0.10 71.25
C TYR A 145 -9.41 -1.06 71.93
N LEU A 146 -9.71 -2.15 71.21
CA LEU A 146 -10.40 -3.31 71.76
C LEU A 146 -9.60 -3.98 72.90
N ASN A 147 -8.27 -4.05 72.76
CA ASN A 147 -7.39 -4.55 73.81
C ASN A 147 -7.42 -3.66 75.05
N LYS A 148 -7.49 -2.33 74.88
CA LYS A 148 -7.62 -1.38 76.00
C LYS A 148 -8.98 -1.47 76.68
N CYS A 149 -10.06 -1.68 75.92
CA CYS A 149 -11.37 -1.95 76.47
C CYS A 149 -11.36 -3.23 77.31
N ARG A 150 -10.77 -4.32 76.81
CA ARG A 150 -10.63 -5.57 77.57
C ARG A 150 -9.84 -5.36 78.87
N GLN A 151 -8.67 -4.71 78.80
CA GLN A 151 -7.86 -4.40 79.99
C GLN A 151 -8.63 -3.59 81.04
N LEU A 152 -9.44 -2.63 80.59
CA LEU A 152 -10.27 -1.80 81.46
C LEU A 152 -11.37 -2.64 82.13
N GLU A 153 -12.08 -3.49 81.39
CA GLU A 153 -13.13 -4.35 81.95
C GLU A 153 -12.56 -5.39 82.91
N ASP A 154 -11.45 -6.04 82.55
CA ASP A 154 -10.76 -6.99 83.43
C ASP A 154 -10.32 -6.31 84.75
N PHE A 155 -9.84 -5.06 84.66
CA PHE A 155 -9.45 -4.26 85.83
C PHE A 155 -10.63 -3.89 86.72
N LYS A 156 -11.78 -3.51 86.13
CA LYS A 156 -13.01 -3.23 86.89
C LYS A 156 -13.48 -4.45 87.66
N LEU A 157 -13.60 -5.59 86.98
CA LEU A 157 -14.09 -6.85 87.54
C LEU A 157 -13.17 -7.41 88.65
N SER A 158 -11.86 -7.18 88.55
CA SER A 158 -10.90 -7.75 89.50
C SER A 158 -10.70 -6.89 90.76
N ASN A 159 -10.97 -5.58 90.69
CA ASN A 159 -10.61 -4.64 91.77
C ASN A 159 -11.81 -3.94 92.43
N PHE A 160 -13.01 -4.04 91.87
CA PHE A 160 -14.20 -3.39 92.41
C PHE A 160 -15.40 -4.34 92.41
N ASN A 161 -16.23 -4.30 93.45
CA ASN A 161 -17.59 -4.83 93.40
C ASN A 161 -18.56 -3.78 92.79
N ASP A 162 -19.82 -4.16 92.53
CA ASP A 162 -20.79 -3.29 91.85
C ASP A 162 -21.03 -1.96 92.58
N GLU A 163 -21.01 -1.96 93.91
CA GLU A 163 -21.26 -0.79 94.76
C GLU A 163 -20.03 0.13 94.85
N GLU A 164 -18.83 -0.45 94.99
CA GLU A 164 -17.54 0.24 94.98
C GLU A 164 -17.23 0.85 93.61
N LEU A 165 -17.57 0.16 92.52
CA LEU A 165 -17.39 0.68 91.17
C LEU A 165 -18.29 1.90 90.92
N ALA A 166 -19.54 1.86 91.38
CA ALA A 166 -20.46 2.98 91.28
C ALA A 166 -19.94 4.21 92.05
N ALA A 167 -19.44 4.01 93.27
CA ALA A 167 -18.82 5.05 94.08
C ALA A 167 -17.55 5.62 93.42
N ALA A 168 -16.66 4.77 92.90
CA ALA A 168 -15.45 5.18 92.19
C ALA A 168 -15.77 6.01 90.92
N MET A 169 -16.81 5.63 90.18
CA MET A 169 -17.29 6.36 89.00
C MET A 169 -17.93 7.70 89.35
N GLU A 170 -18.60 7.82 90.50
CA GLU A 170 -19.11 9.10 91.02
C GLU A 170 -17.98 10.01 91.50
N GLY A 171 -17.00 9.46 92.22
CA GLY A 171 -15.77 10.17 92.62
C GLY A 171 -15.01 10.73 91.42
N LEU A 172 -14.96 9.98 90.32
CA LEU A 172 -14.35 10.41 89.06
C LEU A 172 -15.09 11.59 88.40
N LYS A 173 -16.42 11.63 88.47
CA LYS A 173 -17.20 12.80 87.99
C LYS A 173 -16.89 14.04 88.82
N LEU A 174 -16.78 13.88 90.14
CA LEU A 174 -16.42 14.98 91.04
C LEU A 174 -15.00 15.48 90.79
N GLN A 175 -14.06 14.56 90.55
CA GLN A 175 -12.68 14.90 90.19
C GLN A 175 -12.59 15.62 88.83
N LYS A 176 -13.29 15.15 87.80
CA LYS A 176 -13.36 15.85 86.51
C LYS A 176 -13.95 17.27 86.66
N LYS A 177 -14.92 17.46 87.55
CA LYS A 177 -15.49 18.79 87.86
C LYS A 177 -14.48 19.67 88.58
N TYR A 178 -13.77 19.14 89.57
CA TYR A 178 -12.69 19.82 90.29
C TYR A 178 -11.57 20.27 89.34
N GLU A 179 -11.08 19.39 88.47
CA GLU A 179 -10.06 19.72 87.45
C GLU A 179 -10.54 20.82 86.50
N LYS A 180 -11.82 20.78 86.09
CA LYS A 180 -12.43 21.80 85.23
C LYS A 180 -12.61 23.15 85.92
N ASP A 181 -12.92 23.15 87.21
CA ASP A 181 -13.09 24.37 88.00
C ASP A 181 -11.73 25.01 88.33
N ILE A 182 -10.69 24.22 88.64
CA ILE A 182 -9.30 24.70 88.73
C ILE A 182 -8.82 25.30 87.41
N ALA A 183 -9.03 24.59 86.30
CA ALA A 183 -8.62 25.09 84.99
C ALA A 183 -9.31 26.42 84.66
N ARG A 184 -10.58 26.60 85.08
CA ARG A 184 -11.32 27.86 84.93
C ARG A 184 -10.73 28.98 85.80
N GLU A 185 -10.34 28.68 87.03
CA GLU A 185 -9.68 29.66 87.91
C GLU A 185 -8.30 30.10 87.38
N GLN A 186 -7.56 29.19 86.75
CA GLN A 186 -6.27 29.48 86.12
C GLN A 186 -6.38 30.41 84.90
N GLU A 187 -7.54 30.48 84.23
CA GLU A 187 -7.74 31.40 83.09
C GLU A 187 -7.63 32.87 83.48
N PHE A 188 -7.94 33.20 84.74
CA PHE A 188 -7.93 34.57 85.27
C PHE A 188 -6.62 34.94 85.98
N GLN A 189 -5.62 34.03 85.98
CA GLN A 189 -4.29 34.33 86.52
C GLN A 189 -3.51 35.25 85.57
N HIS A 190 -2.64 36.09 86.13
CA HIS A 190 -1.78 36.98 85.35
C HIS A 190 -0.82 36.16 84.47
N PHE A 191 -0.86 36.40 83.16
CA PHE A 191 -0.01 35.74 82.17
C PHE A 191 1.34 36.46 82.01
N GLY A 192 1.28 37.78 81.84
CA GLY A 192 2.45 38.63 81.57
C GLY A 192 2.06 39.90 80.84
N SER A 193 3.04 40.70 80.41
CA SER A 193 2.82 41.89 79.57
C SER A 193 3.33 41.62 78.15
N VAL A 194 2.52 41.94 77.13
CA VAL A 194 2.84 41.79 75.70
C VAL A 194 2.57 43.13 75.02
N GLY A 195 3.57 43.73 74.37
CA GLY A 195 3.49 45.07 73.77
C GLY A 195 3.09 46.16 74.77
N GLY A 196 3.47 46.00 76.04
CA GLY A 196 3.11 46.93 77.12
C GLY A 196 1.67 46.80 77.65
N ILE A 197 0.89 45.81 77.19
CA ILE A 197 -0.44 45.48 77.71
C ILE A 197 -0.35 44.27 78.64
N ALA A 198 -0.89 44.37 79.85
CA ALA A 198 -0.99 43.25 80.78
C ALA A 198 -2.12 42.29 80.37
N PHE A 199 -1.79 41.01 80.27
CA PHE A 199 -2.73 39.95 79.95
C PHE A 199 -2.92 38.97 81.13
N ASP A 200 -4.13 38.43 81.26
CA ASP A 200 -4.38 37.15 81.91
C ASP A 200 -4.34 36.02 80.86
N PHE A 201 -4.32 34.76 81.30
CA PHE A 201 -4.26 33.62 80.38
C PHE A 201 -5.44 33.59 79.41
N LYS A 202 -6.64 34.01 79.87
CA LYS A 202 -7.85 34.10 79.04
C LYS A 202 -7.70 35.11 77.91
N SER A 203 -7.38 36.36 78.23
CA SER A 203 -7.29 37.46 77.27
C SER A 203 -6.13 37.26 76.30
N MET A 204 -5.01 36.67 76.74
CA MET A 204 -3.91 36.32 75.83
C MET A 204 -4.33 35.24 74.83
N ARG A 205 -5.07 34.22 75.30
CA ARG A 205 -5.57 33.14 74.44
C ARG A 205 -6.60 33.65 73.43
N GLU A 206 -7.52 34.50 73.85
CA GLU A 206 -8.50 35.15 72.96
C GLU A 206 -7.81 36.04 71.92
N THR A 207 -6.79 36.79 72.33
CA THR A 207 -5.93 37.58 71.43
C THR A 207 -5.24 36.70 70.39
N LEU A 208 -4.65 35.59 70.80
CA LEU A 208 -3.96 34.68 69.90
C LEU A 208 -4.94 33.96 68.97
N GLN A 209 -6.13 33.59 69.47
CA GLN A 209 -7.21 33.04 68.65
C GLN A 209 -7.66 34.02 67.58
N LEU A 210 -7.78 35.31 67.91
CA LEU A 210 -8.10 36.36 66.95
C LEU A 210 -7.03 36.46 65.85
N LEU A 211 -5.74 36.50 66.22
CA LEU A 211 -4.62 36.52 65.28
C LEU A 211 -4.56 35.26 64.40
N LEU A 212 -4.82 34.08 64.95
CA LEU A 212 -4.72 32.83 64.19
C LEU A 212 -5.89 32.65 63.23
N THR A 213 -7.10 33.09 63.60
CA THR A 213 -8.34 32.85 62.82
C THR A 213 -8.71 33.98 61.86
N LYS A 214 -8.44 35.25 62.20
CA LYS A 214 -8.88 36.41 61.41
C LYS A 214 -7.79 37.00 60.51
N LEU A 215 -6.51 36.77 60.80
CA LEU A 215 -5.41 37.16 59.90
C LEU A 215 -5.25 36.12 58.79
N PRO A 216 -5.47 36.44 57.50
CA PRO A 216 -5.26 35.49 56.40
C PRO A 216 -3.80 35.01 56.36
N LYS A 217 -3.60 33.70 56.19
CA LYS A 217 -2.26 33.09 56.15
C LYS A 217 -1.85 32.85 54.70
N ASN A 218 -0.55 33.03 54.42
CA ASN A 218 0.02 32.87 53.09
C ASN A 218 1.04 31.73 53.07
N GLU A 219 1.22 31.14 51.88
CA GLU A 219 2.33 30.23 51.58
C GLU A 219 3.59 31.06 51.29
N TYR A 220 4.71 30.73 51.95
CA TYR A 220 5.99 31.39 51.71
C TYR A 220 7.02 30.42 51.16
N LYS A 221 7.47 30.66 49.92
CA LYS A 221 8.55 29.91 49.30
C LYS A 221 9.90 30.47 49.73
N VAL A 222 10.70 29.67 50.42
CA VAL A 222 12.00 30.09 50.93
C VAL A 222 12.97 30.37 49.75
N PRO A 223 13.64 31.53 49.69
CA PRO A 223 14.66 31.78 48.68
C PRO A 223 15.81 30.78 48.82
N LEU A 224 16.32 30.25 47.70
CA LEU A 224 17.45 29.30 47.60
C LEU A 224 17.17 27.83 47.94
N ILE A 225 15.99 27.49 48.47
CA ILE A 225 15.58 26.10 48.75
C ILE A 225 14.17 25.93 48.19
N ASN A 226 13.89 24.92 47.36
CA ASN A 226 12.55 24.70 46.78
C ASN A 226 11.56 24.14 47.82
N PHE A 227 11.44 24.80 48.96
CA PHE A 227 10.65 24.43 50.12
C PHE A 227 9.67 25.56 50.45
N THR A 228 8.40 25.20 50.64
CA THR A 228 7.30 26.14 50.91
C THR A 228 6.87 25.98 52.36
N LEU A 229 6.96 27.07 53.12
CA LEU A 229 6.46 27.16 54.49
C LEU A 229 4.98 27.55 54.46
N GLN A 230 4.18 26.79 55.21
CA GLN A 230 2.75 27.03 55.39
C GLN A 230 2.50 27.84 56.67
N ASN A 231 1.32 28.47 56.77
CA ASN A 231 0.90 29.26 57.94
C ASN A 231 1.83 30.45 58.25
N THR A 232 2.18 31.24 57.23
CA THR A 232 3.07 32.40 57.38
C THR A 232 2.37 33.74 57.20
N ASN A 233 2.93 34.79 57.79
CA ASN A 233 2.55 36.19 57.60
C ASN A 233 3.79 37.08 57.55
N SER A 234 3.69 38.21 56.84
CA SER A 234 4.74 39.22 56.90
C SER A 234 4.68 40.01 58.20
N GLY A 235 5.82 40.54 58.64
CA GLY A 235 5.87 41.44 59.81
C GLY A 235 4.96 42.65 59.64
N GLY A 236 4.81 43.15 58.41
CA GLY A 236 3.88 44.23 58.09
C GLY A 236 2.40 43.86 58.23
N GLU A 237 2.02 42.64 57.88
CA GLU A 237 0.64 42.14 58.06
C GLU A 237 0.31 41.96 59.55
N ILE A 238 1.24 41.39 60.31
CA ILE A 238 1.08 41.19 61.76
C ILE A 238 0.96 42.54 62.47
N THR A 239 1.87 43.48 62.17
CA THR A 239 1.86 44.82 62.79
C THR A 239 0.58 45.57 62.47
N LYS A 240 0.16 45.57 61.19
CA LYS A 240 -1.09 46.22 60.75
C LYS A 240 -2.30 45.61 61.45
N PHE A 241 -2.36 44.28 61.54
CA PHE A 241 -3.49 43.59 62.16
C PHE A 241 -3.58 43.87 63.66
N ILE A 242 -2.45 43.87 64.37
CA ILE A 242 -2.41 44.21 65.78
C ILE A 242 -2.85 45.68 65.97
N LEU A 243 -2.36 46.61 65.16
CA LEU A 243 -2.75 48.03 65.25
C LEU A 243 -4.24 48.28 64.98
N GLU A 244 -4.86 47.49 64.10
CA GLU A 244 -6.28 47.60 63.77
C GLU A 244 -7.22 46.93 64.79
N ASN A 245 -6.79 45.82 65.39
CA ASN A 245 -7.63 44.98 66.25
C ASN A 245 -7.29 45.09 67.74
N MET A 246 -6.13 45.63 68.08
CA MET A 246 -5.71 45.98 69.43
C MET A 246 -5.64 47.49 69.52
N SER A 247 -6.12 48.09 70.62
CA SER A 247 -6.09 49.53 70.84
C SER A 247 -4.68 50.04 71.19
N LEU A 248 -3.69 49.78 70.34
CA LEU A 248 -2.31 50.26 70.48
C LEU A 248 -2.19 51.71 70.02
N LYS A 249 -1.27 52.46 70.63
CA LYS A 249 -1.16 53.91 70.44
C LYS A 249 -0.21 54.32 69.31
N ASP A 250 0.78 53.50 68.99
CA ASP A 250 1.81 53.79 67.99
C ASP A 250 2.35 52.50 67.32
N ILE A 251 3.13 52.70 66.25
CA ILE A 251 3.74 51.61 65.47
C ILE A 251 4.85 50.92 66.29
N ASP A 252 5.56 51.67 67.14
CA ASP A 252 6.66 51.15 67.98
C ASP A 252 6.14 50.14 69.02
N GLN A 253 4.96 50.38 69.59
CA GLN A 253 4.28 49.43 70.48
C GLN A 253 3.83 48.17 69.74
N ALA A 254 3.40 48.29 68.48
CA ALA A 254 3.02 47.14 67.66
C ALA A 254 4.23 46.28 67.25
N GLU A 255 5.39 46.89 67.00
CA GLU A 255 6.65 46.16 66.82
C GLU A 255 7.10 45.44 68.09
N THR A 256 6.97 46.09 69.25
CA THR A 256 7.24 45.48 70.56
C THR A 256 6.32 44.29 70.81
N PHE A 257 5.04 44.38 70.45
CA PHE A 257 4.10 43.26 70.54
C PHE A 257 4.53 42.09 69.64
N GLY A 258 4.94 42.36 68.41
CA GLY A 258 5.46 41.36 67.50
C GLY A 258 6.76 40.70 68.00
N GLN A 259 7.61 41.47 68.66
CA GLN A 259 8.83 40.99 69.33
C GLN A 259 8.48 40.07 70.50
N ASP A 260 7.53 40.44 71.35
CA ASP A 260 7.08 39.60 72.46
C ASP A 260 6.44 38.29 71.97
N LEU A 261 5.71 38.30 70.84
CA LEU A 261 5.21 37.07 70.22
C LEU A 261 6.32 36.15 69.72
N LEU A 262 7.45 36.69 69.25
CA LEU A 262 8.65 35.91 68.94
C LEU A 262 9.31 35.36 70.20
N ASP A 263 9.49 36.18 71.23
CA ASP A 263 10.20 35.81 72.45
C ASP A 263 9.41 34.82 73.32
N LEU A 264 8.08 34.91 73.31
CA LEU A 264 7.16 33.91 73.86
C LEU A 264 7.08 32.65 72.98
N GLY A 265 7.73 32.65 71.80
CA GLY A 265 7.85 31.50 70.91
C GLY A 265 6.57 31.15 70.14
N PHE A 266 5.60 32.06 70.05
CA PHE A 266 4.42 31.87 69.21
C PHE A 266 4.74 32.03 67.71
N LEU A 267 5.76 32.82 67.39
CA LEU A 267 6.25 33.06 66.03
C LEU A 267 7.64 32.46 65.80
N LYS A 268 7.98 32.19 64.54
CA LYS A 268 9.31 31.81 64.07
C LYS A 268 9.70 32.65 62.86
N TYR A 269 10.91 33.22 62.85
CA TYR A 269 11.42 33.95 61.70
C TYR A 269 11.80 33.00 60.54
N CYS A 270 11.41 33.34 59.30
CA CYS A 270 11.56 32.47 58.12
C CYS A 270 12.76 32.80 57.22
N ASN A 271 13.25 34.05 57.23
CA ASN A 271 14.20 34.53 56.22
C ASN A 271 15.69 34.40 56.62
N GLY A 272 16.02 33.69 57.71
CA GLY A 272 17.41 33.51 58.16
C GLY A 272 17.54 33.35 59.68
N VAL A 273 18.73 33.60 60.22
CA VAL A 273 19.00 33.57 61.66
C VAL A 273 18.89 35.00 62.21
N GLY A 274 17.80 35.29 62.90
CA GLY A 274 17.55 36.58 63.56
C GLY A 274 16.41 36.47 64.56
N ASN A 275 16.51 37.17 65.70
CA ASN A 275 15.50 37.16 66.77
C ASN A 275 14.76 38.50 66.90
N THR A 276 14.88 39.39 65.92
CA THR A 276 14.25 40.72 65.96
C THR A 276 13.03 40.76 65.06
N PHE A 277 11.89 41.17 65.61
CA PHE A 277 10.68 41.45 64.85
C PHE A 277 10.86 42.75 64.06
N VAL A 278 10.47 42.75 62.79
CA VAL A 278 10.60 43.92 61.90
C VAL A 278 9.28 44.15 61.16
N ASN A 279 8.69 45.34 61.29
CA ASN A 279 7.51 45.73 60.53
C ASN A 279 7.84 45.93 59.04
N SER A 280 7.83 44.84 58.28
CA SER A 280 8.14 44.87 56.86
C SER A 280 7.46 43.74 56.10
N LYS A 281 7.04 44.04 54.87
CA LYS A 281 6.51 43.04 53.93
C LYS A 281 7.58 42.02 53.50
N LYS A 282 8.87 42.38 53.62
CA LYS A 282 9.99 41.51 53.23
C LYS A 282 10.26 40.41 54.24
N PHE A 283 9.95 40.62 55.51
CA PHE A 283 10.29 39.72 56.61
C PHE A 283 9.07 38.82 56.92
N GLN A 284 9.26 37.50 56.84
CA GLN A 284 8.17 36.53 57.01
C GLN A 284 8.32 35.76 58.32
N TYR A 285 7.17 35.49 58.96
CA TYR A 285 7.05 34.79 60.23
C TYR A 285 6.05 33.65 60.14
N GLN A 286 6.43 32.48 60.67
CA GLN A 286 5.59 31.28 60.72
C GLN A 286 5.00 31.13 62.12
N TRP A 287 3.71 30.83 62.20
CA TRP A 287 3.05 30.50 63.47
C TRP A 287 3.43 29.10 63.94
N LYS A 288 3.95 28.96 65.16
CA LYS A 288 4.34 27.66 65.72
C LYS A 288 3.12 26.87 66.21
N THR A 289 3.22 25.54 66.23
CA THR A 289 2.18 24.64 66.79
C THR A 289 1.80 24.98 68.23
N GLY A 290 2.75 25.49 69.03
CA GLY A 290 2.50 25.96 70.39
C GLY A 290 1.47 27.09 70.47
N ALA A 291 1.42 27.97 69.45
CA ALA A 291 0.43 29.04 69.38
C ALA A 291 -0.99 28.50 69.16
N TYR A 292 -1.16 27.56 68.24
CA TYR A 292 -2.45 26.92 67.96
C TYR A 292 -2.96 26.12 69.17
N LYS A 293 -2.07 25.39 69.85
CA LYS A 293 -2.40 24.64 71.07
C LYS A 293 -2.80 25.57 72.22
N PHE A 294 -2.06 26.66 72.44
CA PHE A 294 -2.39 27.65 73.46
C PHE A 294 -3.72 28.36 73.16
N ALA A 295 -3.96 28.70 71.89
CA ALA A 295 -5.20 29.33 71.41
C ALA A 295 -6.42 28.39 71.41
N ASN A 296 -6.22 27.09 71.59
CA ASN A 296 -7.24 26.04 71.40
C ASN A 296 -7.91 26.10 70.01
N VAL A 297 -7.10 26.33 68.96
CA VAL A 297 -7.53 26.41 67.56
C VAL A 297 -6.88 25.26 66.77
N ALA A 298 -7.65 24.59 65.92
CA ALA A 298 -7.12 23.56 65.03
C ALA A 298 -6.11 24.15 64.03
N GLN A 299 -4.92 23.56 63.94
CA GLN A 299 -3.89 24.02 63.00
C GLN A 299 -4.27 23.61 61.57
N PRO A 300 -4.37 24.55 60.61
CA PRO A 300 -4.52 24.22 59.19
C PRO A 300 -3.27 23.48 58.69
N PHE A 301 -3.47 22.38 57.95
CA PHE A 301 -2.41 21.57 57.32
C PHE A 301 -1.48 20.77 58.27
N ALA A 302 -1.98 20.34 59.44
CA ALA A 302 -1.22 19.59 60.45
C ALA A 302 -0.55 18.27 59.97
N ASP A 303 -0.96 17.73 58.82
CA ASP A 303 -0.49 16.43 58.30
C ASP A 303 0.92 16.45 57.65
N SER A 304 1.59 17.61 57.54
CA SER A 304 2.84 17.74 56.76
C SER A 304 4.14 17.90 57.57
N GLU A 305 4.10 18.05 58.89
CA GLU A 305 5.30 18.24 59.74
C GLU A 305 5.57 17.05 60.65
N SER A 306 6.05 15.93 60.09
CA SER A 306 6.46 14.75 60.87
C SER A 306 7.97 14.64 61.11
N ASN A 307 8.75 15.72 60.97
CA ASN A 307 10.17 15.73 61.34
C ASN A 307 10.67 17.18 61.56
N LEU A 308 10.84 17.60 62.82
CA LEU A 308 11.84 18.56 63.36
C LEU A 308 11.64 18.73 64.89
N PRO A 309 12.65 19.18 65.65
CA PRO A 309 12.88 18.79 67.05
C PRO A 309 12.04 19.57 68.06
N GLN A 310 11.96 18.97 69.25
CA GLN A 310 11.65 19.51 70.59
C GLN A 310 11.23 20.99 70.66
N MET A 311 10.07 21.21 71.31
CA MET A 311 9.63 22.52 71.82
C MET A 311 10.81 23.35 72.35
N GLU A 312 10.86 24.63 71.96
CA GLU A 312 11.82 25.56 72.56
C GLU A 312 11.67 25.60 74.09
N PRO A 313 12.79 25.64 74.83
CA PRO A 313 12.79 25.51 76.29
C PRO A 313 11.98 26.59 77.00
N LYS A 314 11.71 27.76 76.39
CA LYS A 314 10.92 28.82 77.02
C LYS A 314 9.42 28.51 77.07
N ILE A 315 8.83 27.99 75.99
CA ILE A 315 7.42 27.54 75.99
C ILE A 315 7.30 26.24 76.78
N SER A 316 8.30 25.34 76.68
CA SER A 316 8.37 24.16 77.54
C SER A 316 8.41 24.56 79.01
N ASN A 317 9.18 25.58 79.39
CA ASN A 317 9.21 26.08 80.76
C ASN A 317 7.91 26.77 81.15
N TYR A 318 7.25 27.55 80.29
CA TYR A 318 5.93 28.11 80.63
C TYR A 318 4.85 27.03 80.75
N ILE A 319 4.84 26.02 79.86
CA ILE A 319 3.89 24.90 79.89
C ILE A 319 4.23 23.90 81.01
N GLN A 320 5.52 23.68 81.33
CA GLN A 320 5.97 22.86 82.46
C GLN A 320 5.82 23.58 83.79
N ASP A 321 5.97 24.91 83.86
CA ASP A 321 5.72 25.69 85.07
C ASP A 321 4.21 25.85 85.32
N PHE A 322 3.41 25.91 84.24
CA PHE A 322 1.97 25.74 84.28
C PHE A 322 1.57 24.30 84.73
N ALA A 323 2.23 23.26 84.22
CA ALA A 323 1.96 21.86 84.59
C ALA A 323 2.54 21.43 85.96
N SER A 324 3.62 22.04 86.43
CA SER A 324 4.25 21.76 87.72
C SER A 324 3.47 22.43 88.86
N LYS A 325 2.93 23.65 88.63
CA LYS A 325 1.95 24.29 89.54
C LYS A 325 0.63 23.53 89.61
N ILE A 326 0.30 22.70 88.62
CA ILE A 326 -0.82 21.75 88.65
C ILE A 326 -0.53 20.51 89.52
N SER A 327 0.75 20.14 89.74
CA SER A 327 1.12 18.83 90.32
C SER A 327 1.82 18.88 91.69
N SER A 328 2.20 20.05 92.22
CA SER A 328 2.89 20.12 93.52
C SER A 328 2.31 21.20 94.46
N ALA A 329 1.43 20.79 95.37
CA ALA A 329 1.26 21.46 96.66
C ALA A 329 2.13 20.71 97.70
N PRO A 330 3.03 21.39 98.44
CA PRO A 330 3.87 20.72 99.44
C PRO A 330 3.07 20.41 100.70
N SER A 331 3.15 19.17 101.16
CA SER A 331 2.79 18.77 102.51
C SER A 331 3.84 19.32 103.49
N ASN A 332 3.53 20.40 104.23
CA ASN A 332 4.01 20.58 105.60
C ASN A 332 3.25 21.65 106.41
N SER A 333 2.79 21.17 107.57
CA SER A 333 2.59 21.82 108.88
C SER A 333 1.60 22.99 109.09
N SER A 334 0.65 22.68 109.99
CA SER A 334 0.13 23.49 111.11
C SER A 334 -0.56 24.84 110.84
N GLY A 335 -1.88 24.82 111.04
CA GLY A 335 -2.67 25.80 111.79
C GLY A 335 -2.67 27.24 111.28
N HIS A 336 -3.76 27.66 110.64
CA HIS A 336 -4.67 28.73 111.09
C HIS A 336 -5.75 28.93 110.00
N SER A 337 -6.98 29.19 110.45
CA SER A 337 -8.23 29.17 109.70
C SER A 337 -8.51 30.45 108.88
N THR A 338 -8.76 30.30 107.58
CA THR A 338 -9.55 31.21 106.72
C THR A 338 -10.35 30.40 105.67
N PRO A 339 -11.48 30.92 105.13
CA PRO A 339 -12.51 30.10 104.49
C PRO A 339 -12.25 29.78 103.01
N SER A 340 -12.60 28.54 102.63
CA SER A 340 -12.83 27.99 101.28
C SER A 340 -11.70 28.07 100.26
N ALA A 341 -10.68 27.23 100.45
CA ALA A 341 -9.89 26.67 99.36
C ALA A 341 -10.51 25.32 98.95
N ILE A 342 -10.72 25.11 97.65
CA ILE A 342 -11.34 23.89 97.10
C ILE A 342 -10.45 22.68 97.46
N THR A 343 -10.92 21.82 98.35
CA THR A 343 -10.17 20.66 98.83
C THR A 343 -10.14 19.58 97.75
N ALA A 344 -8.96 19.09 97.37
CA ALA A 344 -8.82 18.02 96.38
C ALA A 344 -9.54 16.75 96.88
N PRO A 345 -10.33 16.06 96.04
CA PRO A 345 -11.00 14.82 96.44
C PRO A 345 -9.97 13.75 96.81
N ALA A 346 -10.18 13.07 97.94
CA ALA A 346 -9.32 11.97 98.39
C ALA A 346 -9.64 10.70 97.59
N ILE A 347 -8.77 10.37 96.63
CA ILE A 347 -8.95 9.24 95.70
C ILE A 347 -7.91 8.16 96.01
N SER A 348 -8.33 6.90 96.10
CA SER A 348 -7.45 5.74 96.30
C SER A 348 -6.56 5.46 95.08
N GLU A 349 -5.46 4.72 95.27
CA GLU A 349 -4.57 4.33 94.15
C GLU A 349 -5.28 3.49 93.08
N SER A 350 -6.26 2.68 93.48
CA SER A 350 -7.09 1.89 92.56
C SER A 350 -7.98 2.77 91.67
N GLU A 351 -8.60 3.81 92.25
CA GLU A 351 -9.44 4.78 91.54
C GLU A 351 -8.62 5.71 90.63
N LYS A 352 -7.39 6.11 91.05
CA LYS A 352 -6.46 6.84 90.17
C LYS A 352 -6.06 6.00 88.96
N THR A 353 -5.82 4.71 89.16
CA THR A 353 -5.49 3.77 88.09
C THR A 353 -6.70 3.58 87.15
N LEU A 354 -7.91 3.44 87.69
CA LEU A 354 -9.16 3.39 86.92
C LEU A 354 -9.34 4.65 86.06
N LEU A 355 -9.11 5.84 86.64
CA LEU A 355 -9.22 7.12 85.94
C LEU A 355 -8.21 7.23 84.80
N LYS A 356 -6.97 6.81 85.03
CA LYS A 356 -5.93 6.76 84.00
C LYS A 356 -6.33 5.80 82.87
N MET A 357 -6.79 4.60 83.20
CA MET A 357 -7.23 3.62 82.19
C MET A 357 -8.44 4.10 81.38
N LEU A 358 -9.40 4.80 82.00
CA LEU A 358 -10.53 5.42 81.31
C LEU A 358 -10.07 6.52 80.34
N LYS A 359 -9.15 7.38 80.78
CA LYS A 359 -8.58 8.45 79.95
C LYS A 359 -7.76 7.89 78.79
N ASP A 360 -6.97 6.84 79.04
CA ASP A 360 -6.21 6.15 78.01
C ASP A 360 -7.17 5.51 76.99
N MET A 361 -8.21 4.79 77.43
CA MET A 361 -9.22 4.21 76.55
C MET A 361 -9.92 5.27 75.69
N GLU A 362 -10.34 6.39 76.30
CA GLU A 362 -10.95 7.52 75.58
C GLU A 362 -10.00 8.13 74.54
N ASN A 363 -8.69 8.18 74.80
CA ASN A 363 -7.69 8.62 73.82
C ASN A 363 -7.56 7.62 72.65
N TYR A 364 -7.55 6.32 72.91
CA TYR A 364 -7.51 5.29 71.86
C TYR A 364 -8.79 5.28 71.02
N ASP A 365 -9.96 5.44 71.65
CA ASP A 365 -11.25 5.56 70.96
C ASP A 365 -11.28 6.79 70.04
N ASN A 366 -10.94 7.97 70.58
CA ASN A 366 -10.90 9.21 69.80
C ASN A 366 -9.94 9.12 68.62
N ARG A 367 -8.77 8.50 68.82
CA ARG A 367 -7.79 8.28 67.74
C ARG A 367 -8.32 7.30 66.68
N TYR A 368 -8.88 6.18 67.10
CA TYR A 368 -9.46 5.19 66.18
C TYR A 368 -10.63 5.79 65.38
N ARG A 369 -11.55 6.50 66.06
CA ARG A 369 -12.70 7.17 65.45
C ARG A 369 -12.27 8.25 64.45
N HIS A 370 -11.27 9.07 64.81
CA HIS A 370 -10.74 10.10 63.91
C HIS A 370 -10.17 9.47 62.63
N GLU A 371 -9.36 8.42 62.77
CA GLU A 371 -8.77 7.73 61.62
C GLU A 371 -9.82 6.95 60.80
N CYS A 372 -10.89 6.45 61.41
CA CYS A 372 -12.03 5.89 60.67
C CYS A 372 -12.73 6.94 59.78
N SER A 373 -12.92 8.16 60.30
CA SER A 373 -13.50 9.25 59.51
C SER A 373 -12.58 9.63 58.34
N LYS A 374 -11.26 9.68 58.56
CA LYS A 374 -10.27 9.94 57.51
C LYS A 374 -10.23 8.81 56.48
N MET A 375 -10.40 7.56 56.92
CA MET A 375 -10.48 6.38 56.05
C MET A 375 -11.68 6.42 55.11
N ASP A 376 -12.86 6.80 55.60
CA ASP A 376 -14.06 6.85 54.77
C ASP A 376 -13.97 7.96 53.71
N LEU A 377 -13.40 9.12 54.06
CA LEU A 377 -13.07 10.17 53.08
C LEU A 377 -12.09 9.66 52.02
N LEU A 378 -11.06 8.91 52.44
CA LEU A 378 -10.11 8.32 51.50
C LEU A 378 -10.82 7.29 50.59
N ARG A 379 -11.67 6.43 51.14
CA ARG A 379 -12.47 5.45 50.39
C ARG A 379 -13.30 6.13 49.29
N CYS A 380 -14.08 7.16 49.65
CA CYS A 380 -14.88 7.91 48.69
C CYS A 380 -14.01 8.52 47.59
N SER A 381 -12.87 9.13 47.97
CA SER A 381 -11.93 9.71 47.02
C SER A 381 -11.32 8.68 46.06
N ILE A 382 -11.02 7.45 46.51
CA ILE A 382 -10.53 6.41 45.59
C ILE A 382 -11.64 5.96 44.64
N GLU A 383 -12.87 5.82 45.14
CA GLU A 383 -14.01 5.37 44.36
C GLU A 383 -14.34 6.39 43.25
N GLU A 384 -14.35 7.68 43.57
CA GLU A 384 -14.46 8.78 42.60
C GLU A 384 -13.35 8.70 41.54
N LEU A 385 -12.09 8.56 41.96
CA LEU A 385 -10.95 8.46 41.05
C LEU A 385 -11.04 7.23 40.14
N ILE A 386 -11.47 6.08 40.67
CA ILE A 386 -11.70 4.86 39.90
C ILE A 386 -12.78 5.11 38.85
N VAL A 387 -13.93 5.68 39.22
CA VAL A 387 -15.02 5.98 38.28
C VAL A 387 -14.55 6.89 37.13
N ASP A 388 -13.81 7.95 37.45
CA ASP A 388 -13.30 8.90 36.45
C ASP A 388 -12.34 8.22 35.46
N HIS A 389 -11.37 7.47 35.98
CA HIS A 389 -10.39 6.80 35.15
C HIS A 389 -10.99 5.63 34.35
N LEU A 390 -11.94 4.88 34.91
CA LEU A 390 -12.64 3.80 34.19
C LEU A 390 -13.47 4.36 33.03
N SER A 391 -14.16 5.48 33.24
CA SER A 391 -14.90 6.19 32.18
C SER A 391 -13.95 6.69 31.08
N PHE A 392 -12.78 7.20 31.46
CA PHE A 392 -11.75 7.59 30.50
C PHE A 392 -11.15 6.40 29.74
N MET A 393 -10.95 5.26 30.40
CA MET A 393 -10.48 4.02 29.76
C MET A 393 -11.50 3.44 28.78
N GLU A 394 -12.79 3.51 29.10
CA GLU A 394 -13.86 3.11 28.18
C GLU A 394 -13.83 3.94 26.89
N LYS A 395 -13.65 5.26 27.01
CA LYS A 395 -13.47 6.14 25.85
C LYS A 395 -12.21 5.80 25.07
N CYS A 396 -11.09 5.55 25.76
CA CYS A 396 -9.84 5.13 25.12
C CYS A 396 -10.02 3.83 24.31
N GLU A 397 -10.73 2.84 24.87
CA GLU A 397 -10.99 1.56 24.20
C GLU A 397 -11.91 1.73 22.99
N MET A 398 -12.96 2.54 23.12
CA MET A 398 -13.82 2.89 21.99
C MET A 398 -13.03 3.58 20.85
N ASP A 399 -12.12 4.48 21.20
CA ASP A 399 -11.26 5.15 20.23
C ASP A 399 -10.27 4.18 19.56
N ARG A 400 -9.78 3.17 20.29
CA ARG A 400 -8.94 2.07 19.76
C ARG A 400 -9.70 1.26 18.71
N LEU A 401 -10.90 0.80 19.03
CA LEU A 401 -11.74 0.04 18.10
C LEU A 401 -12.03 0.83 16.82
N LYS A 402 -12.30 2.13 16.95
CA LYS A 402 -12.47 3.03 15.79
C LYS A 402 -11.18 3.21 15.00
N ALA A 403 -10.04 3.33 15.66
CA ALA A 403 -8.74 3.46 15.01
C ALA A 403 -8.40 2.19 14.20
N ILE A 404 -8.63 1.00 14.75
CA ILE A 404 -8.46 -0.28 14.04
C ILE A 404 -9.36 -0.35 12.81
N LYS A 405 -10.64 0.01 12.96
CA LYS A 405 -11.59 0.03 11.84
C LYS A 405 -11.12 0.98 10.73
N LYS A 406 -10.64 2.17 11.11
CA LYS A 406 -10.15 3.17 10.16
C LYS A 406 -8.87 2.72 9.45
N VAL A 407 -7.86 2.25 10.20
CA VAL A 407 -6.59 1.82 9.58
C VAL A 407 -6.79 0.61 8.66
N THR A 408 -7.70 -0.29 9.01
CA THR A 408 -8.07 -1.41 8.13
C THR A 408 -8.68 -0.91 6.83
N PHE A 409 -9.58 0.08 6.90
CA PHE A 409 -10.13 0.72 5.71
C PHE A 409 -9.05 1.41 4.86
N ASP A 410 -8.15 2.17 5.50
CA ASP A 410 -7.05 2.88 4.82
C ASP A 410 -6.09 1.89 4.13
N PHE A 411 -5.76 0.78 4.79
CA PHE A 411 -4.97 -0.32 4.24
C PHE A 411 -5.65 -0.97 3.02
N LEU A 412 -6.94 -1.30 3.12
CA LEU A 412 -7.70 -1.87 1.99
C LEU A 412 -7.78 -0.89 0.82
N GLY A 413 -7.92 0.42 1.10
CA GLY A 413 -7.88 1.46 0.08
C GLY A 413 -6.52 1.56 -0.62
N ALA A 414 -5.42 1.46 0.11
CA ALA A 414 -4.06 1.49 -0.44
C ALA A 414 -3.83 0.38 -1.48
N VAL A 415 -4.38 -0.81 -1.24
CA VAL A 415 -4.32 -1.95 -2.18
C VAL A 415 -5.36 -1.79 -3.30
N GLY A 416 -6.62 -1.52 -2.96
CA GLY A 416 -7.74 -1.49 -3.91
C GLY A 416 -7.60 -0.42 -5.00
N ASN A 417 -7.07 0.75 -4.67
CA ASN A 417 -6.96 1.88 -5.60
C ASN A 417 -6.01 1.62 -6.77
N LYS A 418 -5.16 0.59 -6.70
CA LYS A 418 -4.18 0.25 -7.75
C LYS A 418 -4.61 -0.90 -8.65
N ILE A 419 -5.71 -1.59 -8.34
CA ILE A 419 -6.23 -2.70 -9.16
C ILE A 419 -6.52 -2.24 -10.59
N SER A 420 -7.14 -1.07 -10.77
CA SER A 420 -7.42 -0.53 -12.11
C SER A 420 -6.14 -0.24 -12.91
N ALA A 421 -5.07 0.20 -12.24
CA ALA A 421 -3.78 0.45 -12.90
C ALA A 421 -3.11 -0.87 -13.33
N LEU A 422 -3.18 -1.92 -12.50
CA LEU A 422 -2.71 -3.26 -12.88
C LEU A 422 -3.50 -3.82 -14.07
N LYS A 423 -4.82 -3.62 -14.09
CA LYS A 423 -5.67 -4.01 -15.22
C LYS A 423 -5.25 -3.30 -16.52
N ILE A 424 -4.93 -2.00 -16.46
CA ILE A 424 -4.44 -1.25 -17.62
C ILE A 424 -3.16 -1.86 -18.20
N CYS A 425 -2.22 -2.32 -17.35
CA CYS A 425 -1.02 -3.01 -17.83
C CYS A 425 -1.38 -4.28 -18.63
N ILE A 426 -2.31 -5.09 -18.12
CA ILE A 426 -2.76 -6.33 -18.78
C ILE A 426 -3.53 -6.03 -20.07
N ASP A 427 -4.44 -5.05 -20.06
CA ASP A 427 -5.20 -4.64 -21.24
C ASP A 427 -4.25 -4.20 -22.38
N ALA A 428 -3.17 -3.48 -22.05
CA ALA A 428 -2.15 -3.08 -23.02
C ALA A 428 -1.37 -4.26 -23.62
N MET A 429 -1.13 -5.31 -22.83
CA MET A 429 -0.52 -6.56 -23.32
C MET A 429 -1.45 -7.29 -24.29
N LEU A 430 -2.74 -7.40 -23.96
CA LEU A 430 -3.75 -8.01 -24.82
C LEU A 430 -3.93 -7.24 -26.13
N GLU A 431 -3.90 -5.91 -26.09
CA GLU A 431 -3.96 -5.09 -27.30
C GLU A 431 -2.79 -5.40 -28.25
N ARG A 432 -1.58 -5.62 -27.72
CA ARG A 432 -0.43 -5.98 -28.57
C ARG A 432 -0.47 -7.39 -29.11
N GLU A 433 -0.94 -8.35 -28.31
CA GLU A 433 -1.17 -9.72 -28.79
C GLU A 433 -2.13 -9.72 -29.99
N SER A 434 -3.23 -8.96 -29.90
CA SER A 434 -4.20 -8.86 -31.00
C SER A 434 -3.67 -8.22 -32.29
N LYS A 435 -2.52 -7.52 -32.22
CA LYS A 435 -1.85 -6.89 -33.37
C LYS A 435 -0.74 -7.75 -33.97
N MET A 436 -0.45 -8.92 -33.40
CA MET A 436 0.51 -9.85 -33.98
C MET A 436 -0.05 -10.46 -35.26
N ASP A 437 0.71 -10.37 -36.35
CA ASP A 437 0.36 -10.96 -37.65
C ASP A 437 1.50 -11.86 -38.15
N PRO A 438 1.40 -13.19 -37.91
CA PRO A 438 2.41 -14.13 -38.36
C PRO A 438 2.60 -14.17 -39.88
N ALA A 439 1.56 -13.87 -40.66
CA ALA A 439 1.64 -13.88 -42.12
C ALA A 439 2.39 -12.64 -42.63
N ALA A 440 2.12 -11.47 -42.04
CA ALA A 440 2.88 -10.25 -42.33
C ALA A 440 4.34 -10.37 -41.90
N ASP A 441 4.62 -10.90 -40.70
CA ASP A 441 6.00 -11.11 -40.22
C ASP A 441 6.77 -12.06 -41.15
N LEU A 442 6.14 -13.15 -41.62
CA LEU A 442 6.76 -14.08 -42.57
C LEU A 442 6.99 -13.42 -43.94
N LEU A 443 6.03 -12.64 -44.41
CA LEU A 443 6.18 -11.91 -45.68
C LEU A 443 7.31 -10.89 -45.60
N HIS A 444 7.45 -10.19 -44.46
CA HIS A 444 8.54 -9.28 -44.19
C HIS A 444 9.89 -9.98 -44.16
N LEU A 445 9.97 -11.14 -43.49
CA LEU A 445 11.16 -11.98 -43.50
C LEU A 445 11.57 -12.36 -44.93
N LEU A 446 10.61 -12.81 -45.73
CA LEU A 446 10.85 -13.17 -47.12
C LEU A 446 11.23 -11.95 -47.95
N SER A 447 10.56 -10.80 -47.82
CA SER A 447 10.83 -9.61 -48.62
C SER A 447 12.23 -9.05 -48.36
N LYS A 448 12.65 -9.02 -47.09
CA LYS A 448 13.93 -8.47 -46.61
C LYS A 448 15.10 -9.41 -46.89
N TYR A 449 14.91 -10.73 -46.78
CA TYR A 449 16.02 -11.70 -46.80
C TYR A 449 16.01 -12.69 -47.98
N ARG A 450 15.03 -12.64 -48.90
CA ARG A 450 15.03 -13.50 -50.10
C ARG A 450 16.26 -13.26 -51.00
N THR A 451 16.88 -14.36 -51.43
CA THR A 451 18.11 -14.33 -52.25
C THR A 451 17.88 -14.70 -53.71
N GLY A 452 16.70 -15.21 -54.07
CA GLY A 452 16.36 -15.60 -55.43
C GLY A 452 15.16 -16.54 -55.50
N VAL A 453 14.68 -16.80 -56.71
CA VAL A 453 13.59 -17.77 -56.97
C VAL A 453 14.15 -19.15 -57.33
N PHE A 454 13.31 -20.17 -57.23
CA PHE A 454 13.66 -21.51 -57.70
C PHE A 454 13.86 -21.51 -59.23
N LYS A 455 15.10 -21.68 -59.68
CA LYS A 455 15.50 -21.77 -61.09
C LYS A 455 16.45 -22.96 -61.31
N PRO A 456 15.95 -24.15 -61.67
CA PRO A 456 16.77 -25.33 -61.92
C PRO A 456 17.69 -25.12 -63.13
N ARG A 457 18.98 -25.47 -63.01
CA ARG A 457 19.94 -25.45 -64.11
C ARG A 457 20.38 -26.87 -64.44
N VAL A 458 20.03 -27.33 -65.63
CA VAL A 458 20.33 -28.68 -66.09
C VAL A 458 21.74 -28.73 -66.65
N LEU A 459 22.47 -29.80 -66.31
CA LEU A 459 23.75 -30.11 -66.95
C LEU A 459 23.48 -30.89 -68.24
N ASN A 460 23.94 -30.35 -69.35
CA ASN A 460 23.69 -30.92 -70.67
C ASN A 460 24.83 -31.83 -71.12
N TYR A 461 24.50 -33.00 -71.66
CA TYR A 461 25.46 -33.80 -72.41
C TYR A 461 25.68 -33.17 -73.80
N ASN A 462 26.76 -32.40 -73.91
CA ASN A 462 27.14 -31.69 -75.13
C ASN A 462 27.96 -32.61 -76.06
N ASN A 463 27.27 -33.47 -76.83
CA ASN A 463 27.92 -34.24 -77.88
C ASN A 463 28.31 -33.32 -79.06
N TYR A 464 29.59 -33.32 -79.44
CA TYR A 464 30.12 -32.46 -80.51
C TYR A 464 29.40 -32.64 -81.85
N TYR A 465 29.01 -33.87 -82.20
CA TYR A 465 28.37 -34.20 -83.48
C TYR A 465 26.84 -34.06 -83.46
N ASN A 466 26.23 -34.14 -82.28
CA ASN A 466 24.78 -34.06 -82.14
C ASN A 466 24.37 -33.42 -80.80
N PRO A 467 24.59 -32.10 -80.64
CA PRO A 467 24.31 -31.41 -79.38
C PRO A 467 22.81 -31.46 -79.07
N GLY A 468 22.47 -31.85 -77.84
CA GLY A 468 21.09 -31.91 -77.34
C GLY A 468 20.27 -33.13 -77.75
N ALA A 469 20.85 -34.12 -78.44
CA ALA A 469 20.12 -35.31 -78.89
C ALA A 469 19.91 -36.40 -77.83
N PHE A 470 20.54 -36.32 -76.66
CA PHE A 470 20.50 -37.37 -75.64
C PHE A 470 19.57 -37.07 -74.47
N GLN A 471 19.05 -35.85 -74.38
CA GLN A 471 18.15 -35.41 -73.32
C GLN A 471 17.11 -34.44 -73.88
N ASN A 472 15.95 -34.37 -73.24
CA ASN A 472 14.87 -33.46 -73.66
C ASN A 472 14.87 -32.17 -72.86
N PHE A 473 15.28 -32.23 -71.59
CA PHE A 473 15.29 -31.10 -70.68
C PHE A 473 16.63 -30.37 -70.67
N GLY A 474 16.62 -29.07 -70.41
CA GLY A 474 17.85 -28.26 -70.38
C GLY A 474 18.41 -27.85 -71.73
N ILE A 475 17.85 -28.35 -72.84
CA ILE A 475 18.30 -28.02 -74.19
C ILE A 475 17.65 -26.72 -74.64
N ASP A 476 18.45 -25.88 -75.31
CA ASP A 476 17.99 -24.67 -75.98
C ASP A 476 16.76 -24.95 -76.89
N LEU A 477 15.78 -24.05 -76.86
CA LEU A 477 14.47 -24.27 -77.46
C LEU A 477 14.57 -24.40 -78.98
N GLU A 478 15.40 -23.57 -79.63
CA GLU A 478 15.62 -23.64 -81.08
C GLU A 478 16.28 -24.95 -81.47
N THR A 479 17.29 -25.36 -80.71
CA THR A 479 18.01 -26.63 -80.90
C THR A 479 17.05 -27.82 -80.78
N ARG A 480 16.19 -27.83 -79.75
CA ARG A 480 15.18 -28.88 -79.54
C ARG A 480 14.17 -28.95 -80.69
N CYS A 481 13.67 -27.80 -81.12
CA CYS A 481 12.72 -27.70 -82.25
C CYS A 481 13.33 -28.21 -83.56
N ARG A 482 14.61 -27.90 -83.82
CA ARG A 482 15.35 -28.42 -84.98
C ARG A 482 15.49 -29.93 -84.94
N LEU A 483 15.81 -30.51 -83.78
CA LEU A 483 15.89 -31.96 -83.60
C LEU A 483 14.53 -32.65 -83.80
N ASP A 484 13.46 -32.04 -83.30
CA ASP A 484 12.08 -32.53 -83.47
C ASP A 484 11.51 -32.31 -84.88
N LYS A 485 12.17 -31.49 -85.71
CA LYS A 485 11.67 -31.01 -87.00
C LYS A 485 10.28 -30.35 -86.88
N ARG A 486 10.04 -29.65 -85.77
CA ARG A 486 8.79 -28.96 -85.44
C ARG A 486 9.09 -27.55 -84.93
N MET A 487 8.10 -26.67 -85.03
CA MET A 487 8.22 -25.29 -84.51
C MET A 487 7.95 -25.19 -83.00
N VAL A 488 7.37 -26.23 -82.41
CA VAL A 488 7.12 -26.37 -80.97
C VAL A 488 7.74 -27.69 -80.54
N PRO A 489 8.44 -27.76 -79.40
CA PRO A 489 9.01 -29.01 -78.91
C PRO A 489 7.96 -30.12 -78.81
N SER A 490 8.35 -31.33 -79.19
CA SER A 490 7.44 -32.48 -79.16
C SER A 490 6.91 -32.73 -77.75
N ILE A 491 7.76 -32.59 -76.73
CA ILE A 491 7.40 -32.77 -75.32
C ILE A 491 6.29 -31.82 -74.87
N VAL A 492 6.36 -30.53 -75.26
CA VAL A 492 5.32 -29.53 -74.94
C VAL A 492 4.02 -29.88 -75.66
N THR A 493 4.10 -30.21 -76.94
CA THR A 493 2.92 -30.55 -77.75
C THR A 493 2.19 -31.78 -77.20
N LEU A 494 2.93 -32.83 -76.84
CA LEU A 494 2.38 -34.07 -76.30
C LEU A 494 1.76 -33.87 -74.91
N ILE A 495 2.41 -33.09 -74.04
CA ILE A 495 1.83 -32.75 -72.72
C ILE A 495 0.53 -31.96 -72.89
N LEU A 496 0.51 -30.90 -73.71
CA LEU A 496 -0.70 -30.10 -73.90
C LEU A 496 -1.83 -30.92 -74.54
N SER A 497 -1.52 -31.76 -75.52
CA SER A 497 -2.51 -32.66 -76.15
C SER A 497 -3.06 -33.71 -75.18
N TYR A 498 -2.22 -34.25 -74.29
CA TYR A 498 -2.66 -35.14 -73.23
C TYR A 498 -3.62 -34.42 -72.26
N MET A 499 -3.26 -33.19 -71.86
CA MET A 499 -4.08 -32.38 -70.96
C MET A 499 -5.43 -31.99 -71.60
N ASP A 500 -5.47 -31.67 -72.89
CA ASP A 500 -6.72 -31.42 -73.61
C ASP A 500 -7.62 -32.68 -73.63
N GLY A 501 -7.02 -33.87 -73.67
CA GLY A 501 -7.73 -35.15 -73.63
C GLY A 501 -8.30 -35.51 -72.25
N ILE A 502 -7.63 -35.11 -71.16
CA ILE A 502 -8.04 -35.45 -69.79
C ILE A 502 -9.15 -34.53 -69.25
N TYR A 503 -9.25 -33.28 -69.72
CA TYR A 503 -10.24 -32.32 -69.18
C TYR A 503 -11.69 -32.80 -69.17
N PRO A 504 -12.21 -33.48 -70.22
CA PRO A 504 -13.58 -34.00 -70.21
C PRO A 504 -13.81 -35.09 -69.15
N GLU A 505 -12.76 -35.81 -68.75
CA GLU A 505 -12.84 -36.91 -67.77
C GLU A 505 -12.82 -36.42 -66.31
N LEU A 506 -12.42 -35.16 -66.08
CA LEU A 506 -12.35 -34.56 -64.75
C LEU A 506 -13.74 -34.16 -64.22
N ALA A 507 -13.95 -34.40 -62.93
CA ALA A 507 -15.27 -34.32 -62.30
C ALA A 507 -15.87 -32.90 -62.20
N SER A 508 -15.05 -31.85 -62.11
CA SER A 508 -15.53 -30.46 -61.98
C SER A 508 -14.52 -29.43 -62.51
N ASP A 509 -15.00 -28.21 -62.76
CA ASP A 509 -14.16 -27.08 -63.17
C ASP A 509 -13.10 -26.72 -62.12
N ASN A 510 -13.44 -26.82 -60.83
CA ASN A 510 -12.47 -26.64 -59.74
C ASN A 510 -11.34 -27.69 -59.77
N VAL A 511 -11.63 -28.93 -60.16
CA VAL A 511 -10.59 -29.96 -60.34
C VAL A 511 -9.75 -29.62 -61.57
N ARG A 512 -10.36 -29.17 -62.68
CA ARG A 512 -9.64 -28.75 -63.89
C ARG A 512 -8.67 -27.60 -63.64
N THR A 513 -9.06 -26.58 -62.87
CA THR A 513 -8.19 -25.45 -62.50
C THR A 513 -7.09 -25.89 -61.54
N ALA A 514 -7.42 -26.72 -60.55
CA ALA A 514 -6.47 -27.25 -59.58
C ALA A 514 -5.34 -28.07 -60.21
N VAL A 515 -5.56 -28.73 -61.37
CA VAL A 515 -4.50 -29.45 -62.09
C VAL A 515 -3.27 -28.56 -62.32
N TRP A 516 -3.48 -27.28 -62.64
CA TRP A 516 -2.40 -26.36 -62.98
C TRP A 516 -1.94 -25.48 -61.82
N ILE A 517 -2.75 -25.28 -60.78
CA ILE A 517 -2.45 -24.35 -59.69
C ILE A 517 -2.00 -25.08 -58.42
N ALA A 518 -2.46 -26.32 -58.21
CA ALA A 518 -2.14 -27.04 -56.98
C ALA A 518 -0.63 -27.32 -56.85
N PRO A 519 -0.05 -27.16 -55.65
CA PRO A 519 1.35 -27.47 -55.41
C PRO A 519 1.60 -28.98 -55.55
N VAL A 520 2.63 -29.35 -56.30
CA VAL A 520 3.03 -30.74 -56.52
C VAL A 520 4.36 -31.00 -55.81
N LYS A 521 4.49 -32.17 -55.17
CA LYS A 521 5.75 -32.61 -54.58
C LYS A 521 6.82 -32.72 -55.67
N LEU A 522 7.88 -31.92 -55.55
CA LEU A 522 8.96 -31.85 -56.54
C LEU A 522 9.57 -33.22 -56.88
N SER A 523 9.62 -34.15 -55.92
CA SER A 523 10.11 -35.51 -56.13
C SER A 523 9.30 -36.29 -57.19
N LEU A 524 7.97 -36.13 -57.20
CA LEU A 524 7.09 -36.79 -58.17
C LEU A 524 7.30 -36.19 -59.56
N THR A 525 7.40 -34.85 -59.62
CA THR A 525 7.75 -34.13 -60.86
C THR A 525 9.09 -34.59 -61.42
N HIS A 526 10.12 -34.74 -60.57
CA HIS A 526 11.43 -35.23 -60.99
C HIS A 526 11.43 -36.69 -61.45
N GLN A 527 10.63 -37.57 -60.85
CA GLN A 527 10.48 -38.96 -61.30
C GLN A 527 9.90 -39.02 -62.71
N LEU A 528 8.80 -38.30 -62.98
CA LEU A 528 8.22 -38.24 -64.32
C LEU A 528 9.16 -37.55 -65.31
N ARG A 529 9.79 -36.44 -64.91
CA ARG A 529 10.83 -35.76 -65.71
C ARG A 529 11.94 -36.74 -66.10
N GLN A 530 12.43 -37.57 -65.18
CA GLN A 530 13.48 -38.55 -65.46
C GLN A 530 13.06 -39.56 -66.53
N LEU A 531 11.82 -40.04 -66.48
CA LEU A 531 11.26 -40.95 -67.50
C LEU A 531 11.20 -40.27 -68.87
N LEU A 532 10.83 -38.98 -68.90
CA LEU A 532 10.70 -38.18 -70.11
C LEU A 532 12.03 -37.61 -70.64
N ASN A 533 13.14 -37.67 -69.88
CA ASN A 533 14.42 -37.04 -70.24
C ASN A 533 15.33 -37.92 -71.12
N LYS A 534 14.77 -38.82 -71.94
CA LYS A 534 15.54 -39.70 -72.84
C LYS A 534 15.52 -39.11 -74.27
N GLY A 535 16.68 -38.75 -74.81
CA GLY A 535 16.75 -38.03 -76.09
C GLY A 535 16.62 -38.86 -77.37
N GLN A 536 16.68 -40.20 -77.30
CA GLN A 536 16.70 -41.08 -78.49
C GLN A 536 15.43 -41.90 -78.72
N SER A 537 14.41 -41.81 -77.86
CA SER A 537 13.16 -42.57 -77.96
C SER A 537 11.95 -41.64 -78.13
N ASN A 538 11.82 -41.00 -79.30
CA ASN A 538 10.60 -40.25 -79.63
C ASN A 538 9.66 -41.11 -80.49
N ASP A 539 9.23 -42.26 -79.96
CA ASP A 539 7.89 -42.73 -80.32
C ASP A 539 6.90 -41.90 -79.50
N GLU A 540 6.15 -41.02 -80.19
CA GLU A 540 5.12 -40.20 -79.54
C GLU A 540 4.14 -41.06 -78.72
N LYS A 541 3.93 -42.32 -79.12
CA LYS A 541 3.09 -43.28 -78.40
C LYS A 541 3.69 -43.70 -77.06
N GLU A 542 5.01 -43.85 -76.97
CA GLU A 542 5.69 -44.18 -75.72
C GLU A 542 5.54 -43.05 -74.72
N VAL A 543 5.79 -41.80 -75.15
CA VAL A 543 5.62 -40.61 -74.31
C VAL A 543 4.18 -40.49 -73.81
N ILE A 544 3.17 -40.63 -74.70
CA ILE A 544 1.77 -40.61 -74.30
C ILE A 544 1.45 -41.76 -73.32
N SER A 545 2.02 -42.95 -73.51
CA SER A 545 1.82 -44.08 -72.59
C SER A 545 2.40 -43.83 -71.20
N ILE A 546 3.53 -43.12 -71.11
CA ILE A 546 4.12 -42.69 -69.84
C ILE A 546 3.22 -41.63 -69.18
N LEU A 547 2.71 -40.66 -69.94
CA LEU A 547 1.79 -39.65 -69.39
C LEU A 547 0.50 -40.28 -68.85
N LYS A 548 -0.07 -41.27 -69.55
CA LYS A 548 -1.28 -41.99 -69.13
C LYS A 548 -1.13 -42.80 -67.84
N GLN A 549 0.09 -43.16 -67.45
CA GLN A 549 0.33 -43.79 -66.15
C GLN A 549 -0.02 -42.85 -64.98
N HIS A 550 -0.16 -41.55 -65.27
CA HIS A 550 -0.49 -40.50 -64.32
C HIS A 550 -1.90 -39.90 -64.53
N ASP A 551 -2.83 -40.62 -65.17
CA ASP A 551 -4.23 -40.18 -65.35
C ASP A 551 -4.92 -39.82 -64.01
N ASN A 552 -4.56 -40.53 -62.93
CA ASN A 552 -5.09 -40.27 -61.59
C ASN A 552 -4.54 -38.99 -60.93
N GLU A 553 -3.37 -38.49 -61.38
CA GLU A 553 -2.74 -37.28 -60.83
C GLU A 553 -2.19 -36.36 -61.94
N PRO A 554 -3.06 -35.75 -62.78
CA PRO A 554 -2.64 -34.91 -63.91
C PRO A 554 -1.81 -33.69 -63.51
N SER A 555 -1.90 -33.24 -62.25
CA SER A 555 -1.08 -32.14 -61.71
C SER A 555 0.42 -32.41 -61.83
N ILE A 556 0.85 -33.68 -61.74
CA ILE A 556 2.26 -34.06 -61.92
C ILE A 556 2.70 -33.73 -63.35
N VAL A 557 1.86 -34.02 -64.34
CA VAL A 557 2.12 -33.73 -65.75
C VAL A 557 2.18 -32.22 -66.00
N ALA A 558 1.25 -31.44 -65.43
CA ALA A 558 1.30 -29.98 -65.45
C ALA A 558 2.62 -29.44 -64.86
N SER A 559 3.03 -29.97 -63.70
CA SER A 559 4.26 -29.59 -63.01
C SER A 559 5.50 -29.88 -63.86
N VAL A 560 5.54 -30.99 -64.59
CA VAL A 560 6.68 -31.32 -65.48
C VAL A 560 6.79 -30.32 -66.64
N LEU A 561 5.67 -29.84 -67.18
CA LEU A 561 5.72 -28.76 -68.18
C LEU A 561 6.32 -27.47 -67.60
N LYS A 562 5.93 -27.09 -66.39
CA LYS A 562 6.51 -25.92 -65.70
C LYS A 562 8.02 -26.09 -65.50
N ILE A 563 8.47 -27.26 -65.04
CA ILE A 563 9.91 -27.57 -64.89
C ILE A 563 10.63 -27.54 -66.25
N TYR A 564 10.04 -28.07 -67.31
CA TYR A 564 10.62 -28.01 -68.65
C TYR A 564 10.93 -26.57 -69.06
N LEU A 565 9.99 -25.64 -68.83
CA LEU A 565 10.14 -24.22 -69.15
C LEU A 565 11.18 -23.53 -68.26
N LEU A 566 11.17 -23.82 -66.96
CA LEU A 566 12.11 -23.26 -65.98
C LEU A 566 13.57 -23.71 -66.21
N GLU A 567 13.75 -24.88 -66.83
CA GLU A 567 15.06 -25.48 -67.12
C GLU A 567 15.65 -25.04 -68.46
N LEU A 568 14.91 -24.30 -69.28
CA LEU A 568 15.45 -23.77 -70.53
C LEU A 568 16.68 -22.88 -70.23
N PRO A 569 17.78 -23.01 -70.99
CA PRO A 569 18.94 -22.13 -70.85
C PRO A 569 18.58 -20.65 -70.99
N GLU A 570 17.67 -20.38 -71.93
CA GLU A 570 17.05 -19.08 -72.15
C GLU A 570 15.53 -19.21 -71.97
N PRO A 571 14.87 -18.36 -71.17
CA PRO A 571 13.42 -18.38 -70.98
C PRO A 571 12.66 -18.16 -72.29
N LEU A 572 11.35 -18.46 -72.30
CA LEU A 572 10.52 -18.29 -73.50
C LEU A 572 10.55 -16.86 -74.04
N ILE A 573 10.54 -15.87 -73.15
CA ILE A 573 10.80 -14.48 -73.48
C ILE A 573 12.26 -14.19 -73.12
N SER A 574 13.09 -13.94 -74.13
CA SER A 574 14.52 -13.69 -74.00
C SER A 574 14.85 -12.54 -73.04
N ASN A 575 16.03 -12.60 -72.46
CA ASN A 575 16.51 -11.58 -71.51
C ASN A 575 16.62 -10.18 -72.12
N ASP A 576 16.92 -10.07 -73.42
CA ASP A 576 17.00 -8.78 -74.12
C ASP A 576 15.62 -8.13 -74.29
N ILE A 577 14.57 -8.94 -74.43
CA ILE A 577 13.19 -8.48 -74.58
C ILE A 577 12.57 -8.18 -73.22
N TYR A 578 12.98 -8.90 -72.17
CA TYR A 578 12.56 -8.63 -70.80
C TYR A 578 12.76 -7.17 -70.41
N ASP A 579 13.93 -6.59 -70.67
CA ASP A 579 14.24 -5.21 -70.28
C ASP A 579 13.39 -4.19 -71.05
N ILE A 580 13.06 -4.46 -72.32
CA ILE A 580 12.16 -3.64 -73.14
C ILE A 580 10.72 -3.71 -72.59
N LEU A 581 10.24 -4.92 -72.30
CA LEU A 581 8.91 -5.12 -71.72
C LEU A 581 8.79 -4.49 -70.33
N LYS A 582 9.85 -4.52 -69.53
CA LYS A 582 9.86 -3.85 -68.22
C LYS A 582 9.63 -2.35 -68.35
N VAL A 583 10.29 -1.69 -69.30
CA VAL A 583 10.08 -0.25 -69.58
C VAL A 583 8.66 0.00 -70.09
N LEU A 584 8.20 -0.81 -71.06
CA LEU A 584 6.84 -0.69 -71.62
C LEU A 584 5.77 -0.82 -70.51
N TYR A 585 5.85 -1.85 -69.68
CA TYR A 585 4.88 -2.06 -68.62
C TYR A 585 5.01 -1.00 -67.52
N ALA A 586 6.18 -0.41 -67.28
CA ALA A 586 6.31 0.71 -66.34
C ALA A 586 5.69 2.00 -66.90
N GLU A 587 5.87 2.28 -68.20
CA GLU A 587 5.37 3.47 -68.90
C GLU A 587 3.84 3.44 -69.06
N TYR A 588 3.28 2.29 -69.40
CA TYR A 588 1.83 2.07 -69.59
C TYR A 588 1.18 1.33 -68.42
N SER A 589 1.81 1.35 -67.23
CA SER A 589 1.14 0.94 -65.99
C SER A 589 0.12 1.99 -65.60
N LEU A 590 -1.13 1.56 -65.37
CA LEU A 590 -2.07 2.38 -64.61
C LEU A 590 -1.42 2.64 -63.24
N LYS A 591 -1.16 3.91 -62.90
CA LYS A 591 -0.83 4.26 -61.52
C LYS A 591 -1.97 3.72 -60.66
N PRO A 592 -1.72 2.87 -59.66
CA PRO A 592 -2.77 2.54 -58.71
C PRO A 592 -3.11 3.86 -58.03
N SER A 593 -4.30 4.41 -58.32
CA SER A 593 -4.93 5.32 -57.39
C SER A 593 -4.92 4.60 -56.04
N LEU A 594 -4.26 5.23 -55.08
CA LEU A 594 -4.21 4.84 -53.68
C LEU A 594 -5.50 4.13 -53.28
N SER A 595 -5.35 2.95 -52.68
CA SER A 595 -6.32 2.34 -51.76
C SER A 595 -7.38 3.34 -51.32
N THR A 596 -8.61 3.19 -51.79
CA THR A 596 -9.69 4.05 -51.31
C THR A 596 -10.95 3.23 -51.08
N GLU A 597 -11.10 2.85 -49.82
CA GLU A 597 -12.38 2.84 -49.09
C GLU A 597 -13.13 4.20 -49.16
N GLU A 598 -12.65 5.19 -49.92
CA GLU A 598 -13.29 6.48 -50.16
C GLU A 598 -13.90 6.65 -51.57
N ALA A 599 -14.20 5.55 -52.29
CA ALA A 599 -15.02 5.60 -53.51
C ALA A 599 -16.54 5.73 -53.24
N ALA A 600 -16.94 6.09 -52.02
CA ALA A 600 -18.33 6.28 -51.63
C ALA A 600 -18.80 7.75 -51.62
N SER A 601 -17.93 8.72 -51.93
CA SER A 601 -18.31 10.14 -51.89
C SER A 601 -17.80 10.97 -53.08
N SER A 602 -18.09 10.55 -54.30
CA SER A 602 -18.08 11.44 -55.47
C SER A 602 -18.76 10.77 -56.68
N LYS A 603 -20.01 10.35 -56.50
CA LYS A 603 -20.93 10.30 -57.63
C LYS A 603 -21.20 11.73 -58.06
N GLU A 604 -20.53 12.18 -59.12
CA GLU A 604 -21.09 13.03 -60.19
C GLU A 604 -19.96 13.62 -61.06
N LYS A 605 -19.99 13.26 -62.35
CA LYS A 605 -19.39 13.97 -63.51
C LYS A 605 -17.90 13.78 -63.80
N SER A 606 -17.46 12.56 -64.12
CA SER A 606 -16.24 12.32 -64.93
C SER A 606 -16.06 10.85 -65.34
N GLU A 607 -17.12 10.14 -65.74
CA GLU A 607 -17.01 8.72 -66.11
C GLU A 607 -16.51 8.52 -67.57
N ASP A 608 -16.91 9.36 -68.54
CA ASP A 608 -16.54 9.14 -69.95
C ASP A 608 -15.03 9.39 -70.27
N ASN A 609 -14.38 10.37 -69.64
CA ASN A 609 -12.98 10.72 -69.97
C ASN A 609 -11.94 9.75 -69.39
N ASN A 610 -12.25 9.01 -68.32
CA ASN A 610 -11.32 8.08 -67.69
C ASN A 610 -11.32 6.72 -68.38
N GLU A 611 -12.47 6.23 -68.84
CA GLU A 611 -12.55 4.97 -69.60
C GLU A 611 -11.79 5.07 -70.94
N ASP A 612 -11.91 6.18 -71.66
CA ASP A 612 -11.19 6.39 -72.91
C ASP A 612 -9.66 6.41 -72.73
N LEU A 613 -9.15 7.05 -71.68
CA LEU A 613 -7.72 7.09 -71.35
C LEU A 613 -7.17 5.73 -70.88
N ILE A 614 -7.97 4.97 -70.12
CA ILE A 614 -7.62 3.61 -69.67
C ILE A 614 -7.56 2.67 -70.89
N ASN A 615 -8.56 2.74 -71.76
CA ASN A 615 -8.63 1.94 -72.98
C ASN A 615 -7.50 2.28 -73.96
N GLU A 616 -7.12 3.57 -74.09
CA GLU A 616 -5.99 3.99 -74.92
C GLU A 616 -4.65 3.50 -74.35
N THR A 617 -4.45 3.60 -73.03
CA THR A 617 -3.24 3.11 -72.34
C THR A 617 -3.09 1.60 -72.48
N GLU A 618 -4.18 0.85 -72.30
CA GLU A 618 -4.22 -0.59 -72.52
C GLU A 618 -3.94 -0.93 -73.98
N THR A 619 -4.59 -0.26 -74.93
CA THR A 619 -4.37 -0.50 -76.37
C THR A 619 -2.92 -0.26 -76.76
N ASN A 620 -2.29 0.80 -76.24
CA ASN A 620 -0.87 1.10 -76.46
C ASN A 620 0.04 0.04 -75.82
N ARG A 621 -0.27 -0.41 -74.61
CA ARG A 621 0.46 -1.51 -73.92
C ARG A 621 0.40 -2.82 -74.72
N ILE A 622 -0.79 -3.22 -75.18
CA ILE A 622 -1.00 -4.47 -75.93
C ILE A 622 -0.36 -4.39 -77.32
N THR A 623 -0.44 -3.25 -78.00
CA THR A 623 0.22 -3.02 -79.30
C THR A 623 1.75 -3.05 -79.14
N GLY A 624 2.26 -2.41 -78.10
CA GLY A 624 3.68 -2.46 -77.71
C GLY A 624 4.13 -3.89 -77.43
N LEU A 625 3.38 -4.66 -76.64
CA LEU A 625 3.65 -6.06 -76.33
C LEU A 625 3.74 -6.91 -77.60
N SER A 626 2.77 -6.77 -78.50
CA SER A 626 2.74 -7.44 -79.82
C SER A 626 3.97 -7.10 -80.66
N ALA A 627 4.33 -5.82 -80.74
CA ALA A 627 5.51 -5.37 -81.48
C ALA A 627 6.82 -5.89 -80.87
N THR A 628 6.97 -5.86 -79.55
CA THR A 628 8.17 -6.34 -78.87
C THR A 628 8.32 -7.86 -78.98
N LEU A 629 7.23 -8.63 -78.85
CA LEU A 629 7.29 -10.09 -79.03
C LEU A 629 7.60 -10.52 -80.47
N SER A 630 7.39 -9.65 -81.46
CA SER A 630 7.70 -9.95 -82.87
C SER A 630 9.19 -10.15 -83.17
N SER A 631 10.07 -9.65 -82.29
CA SER A 631 11.52 -9.85 -82.42
C SER A 631 12.01 -11.18 -81.85
N LEU A 632 11.15 -11.94 -81.14
CA LEU A 632 11.51 -13.27 -80.65
C LEU A 632 11.71 -14.27 -81.81
N PRO A 633 12.59 -15.27 -81.63
CA PRO A 633 12.70 -16.37 -82.56
C PRO A 633 11.36 -17.12 -82.74
N LYS A 634 11.10 -17.60 -83.95
CA LYS A 634 9.85 -18.31 -84.28
C LYS A 634 9.55 -19.50 -83.36
N PRO A 635 10.53 -20.33 -82.92
CA PRO A 635 10.26 -21.39 -81.96
C PRO A 635 9.72 -20.91 -80.60
N HIS A 636 10.20 -19.76 -80.11
CA HIS A 636 9.74 -19.13 -78.87
C HIS A 636 8.30 -18.64 -79.01
N ILE A 637 8.00 -17.90 -80.08
CA ILE A 637 6.64 -17.39 -80.37
C ILE A 637 5.65 -18.56 -80.54
N ALA A 638 6.04 -19.60 -81.28
CA ALA A 638 5.17 -20.75 -81.53
C ALA A 638 4.90 -21.55 -80.25
N THR A 639 5.91 -21.72 -79.38
CA THR A 639 5.76 -22.42 -78.10
C THR A 639 4.89 -21.60 -77.14
N LEU A 640 5.07 -20.28 -77.10
CA LEU A 640 4.21 -19.38 -76.34
C LEU A 640 2.76 -19.38 -76.86
N ASP A 641 2.53 -19.30 -78.19
CA ASP A 641 1.17 -19.41 -78.77
C ASP A 641 0.55 -20.77 -78.43
N ALA A 642 1.30 -21.86 -78.42
CA ALA A 642 0.78 -23.19 -78.06
C ALA A 642 0.28 -23.23 -76.60
N ILE A 643 1.10 -22.74 -75.66
CA ILE A 643 0.74 -22.68 -74.23
C ILE A 643 -0.45 -21.73 -74.00
N ILE A 644 -0.39 -20.52 -74.56
CA ILE A 644 -1.48 -19.54 -74.42
C ILE A 644 -2.77 -20.04 -75.09
N SER A 645 -2.68 -20.72 -76.23
CA SER A 645 -3.84 -21.34 -76.88
C SER A 645 -4.49 -22.40 -76.02
N HIS A 646 -3.68 -23.23 -75.36
CA HIS A 646 -4.14 -24.26 -74.46
C HIS A 646 -4.94 -23.68 -73.30
N PHE A 647 -4.36 -22.72 -72.57
CA PHE A 647 -5.05 -22.07 -71.47
C PHE A 647 -6.24 -21.23 -71.93
N TYR A 648 -6.17 -20.56 -73.07
CA TYR A 648 -7.30 -19.84 -73.64
C TYR A 648 -8.47 -20.77 -74.00
N ARG A 649 -8.21 -22.00 -74.46
CA ARG A 649 -9.26 -23.03 -74.65
C ARG A 649 -9.84 -23.45 -73.31
N LEU A 650 -8.99 -23.73 -72.32
CA LEU A 650 -9.46 -24.12 -70.99
C LEU A 650 -10.32 -23.01 -70.35
N ILE A 651 -9.87 -21.76 -70.37
CA ILE A 651 -10.64 -20.59 -69.89
C ILE A 651 -12.00 -20.51 -70.60
N LYS A 652 -12.06 -20.76 -71.91
CA LYS A 652 -13.35 -20.81 -72.63
C LYS A 652 -14.25 -21.96 -72.19
N ILE A 653 -13.68 -23.12 -71.87
CA ILE A 653 -14.45 -24.26 -71.33
C ILE A 653 -15.03 -23.87 -69.96
N LEU A 654 -14.21 -23.27 -69.09
CA LEU A 654 -14.64 -22.84 -67.76
C LEU A 654 -15.79 -21.82 -67.82
N LYS A 655 -15.78 -20.89 -68.78
CA LYS A 655 -16.87 -19.92 -68.99
C LYS A 655 -18.24 -20.53 -69.32
N ILE A 656 -18.29 -21.79 -69.75
CA ILE A 656 -19.53 -22.48 -70.10
C ILE A 656 -20.18 -23.12 -68.85
N GLY A 657 -19.43 -23.29 -67.75
CA GLY A 657 -19.89 -23.88 -66.50
C GLY A 657 -20.72 -22.95 -65.60
N GLU A 658 -21.25 -23.50 -64.50
CA GLU A 658 -21.94 -22.73 -63.46
C GLU A 658 -20.95 -21.79 -62.75
N ASN A 659 -21.30 -20.51 -62.60
CA ASN A 659 -20.38 -19.42 -62.17
C ASN A 659 -19.11 -19.32 -63.03
N GLY A 660 -19.18 -19.76 -64.29
CA GLY A 660 -18.04 -19.95 -65.18
C GLY A 660 -17.23 -18.68 -65.46
N ASP A 661 -17.85 -17.50 -65.46
CA ASP A 661 -17.13 -16.23 -65.65
C ASP A 661 -16.24 -15.87 -64.44
N GLU A 662 -16.72 -16.06 -63.21
CA GLU A 662 -15.94 -15.81 -61.99
C GLU A 662 -14.77 -16.78 -61.89
N VAL A 663 -15.04 -18.08 -62.08
CA VAL A 663 -14.01 -19.14 -62.07
C VAL A 663 -12.98 -18.91 -63.17
N ALA A 664 -13.40 -18.47 -64.36
CA ALA A 664 -12.49 -18.15 -65.46
C ALA A 664 -11.59 -16.95 -65.15
N VAL A 665 -12.11 -15.90 -64.52
CA VAL A 665 -11.32 -14.71 -64.13
C VAL A 665 -10.31 -15.07 -63.03
N GLU A 666 -10.76 -15.77 -61.99
CA GLU A 666 -9.90 -16.25 -60.90
C GLU A 666 -8.79 -17.16 -61.45
N PHE A 667 -9.15 -18.15 -62.29
CA PHE A 667 -8.19 -19.03 -62.92
C PHE A 667 -7.20 -18.27 -63.80
N THR A 668 -7.64 -17.25 -64.55
CA THR A 668 -6.77 -16.43 -65.40
C THR A 668 -5.73 -15.69 -64.54
N SER A 669 -6.11 -15.16 -63.38
CA SER A 669 -5.16 -14.51 -62.47
C SER A 669 -4.18 -15.53 -61.87
N GLU A 670 -4.68 -16.64 -61.31
CA GLU A 670 -3.85 -17.64 -60.63
C GLU A 670 -2.89 -18.35 -61.59
N ILE A 671 -3.35 -18.74 -62.79
CA ILE A 671 -2.47 -19.36 -63.78
C ILE A 671 -1.38 -18.40 -64.28
N SER A 672 -1.69 -17.09 -64.33
CA SER A 672 -0.71 -16.07 -64.69
C SER A 672 0.37 -15.93 -63.62
N LYS A 673 0.01 -16.04 -62.34
CA LYS A 673 1.00 -16.06 -61.24
C LYS A 673 1.88 -17.31 -61.32
N GLU A 674 1.27 -18.47 -61.59
CA GLU A 674 1.96 -19.76 -61.70
C GLU A 674 2.96 -19.82 -62.88
N PHE A 675 2.59 -19.26 -64.04
CA PHE A 675 3.44 -19.27 -65.24
C PHE A 675 4.37 -18.07 -65.36
N ALA A 676 4.25 -17.06 -64.50
CA ALA A 676 5.10 -15.87 -64.52
C ALA A 676 6.59 -16.22 -64.60
N ASN A 677 7.06 -17.14 -63.75
CA ASN A 677 8.47 -17.55 -63.70
C ASN A 677 8.87 -18.49 -64.85
N CYS A 678 7.88 -19.10 -65.53
CA CYS A 678 8.12 -20.04 -66.63
C CYS A 678 8.38 -19.32 -67.96
N ILE A 679 7.88 -18.09 -68.11
CA ILE A 679 8.00 -17.33 -69.37
C ILE A 679 9.17 -16.35 -69.38
N ILE A 680 9.63 -15.88 -68.21
CA ILE A 680 10.69 -14.89 -68.06
C ILE A 680 11.68 -15.31 -66.97
N GLU A 681 12.89 -14.75 -67.01
CA GLU A 681 13.81 -14.81 -65.87
C GLU A 681 13.45 -13.73 -64.84
N VAL A 682 12.99 -14.17 -63.66
CA VAL A 682 12.67 -13.26 -62.55
C VAL A 682 13.93 -12.58 -62.02
N ARG A 683 13.92 -11.25 -61.97
CA ARG A 683 14.98 -10.42 -61.38
C ARG A 683 14.47 -9.76 -60.09
N MET A 684 15.30 -9.76 -59.04
CA MET A 684 14.99 -9.12 -57.76
C MET A 684 15.36 -7.63 -57.82
N PRO A 685 14.58 -6.70 -57.21
CA PRO A 685 13.50 -6.93 -56.24
C PRO A 685 12.09 -7.07 -56.85
N ASP A 686 11.90 -6.87 -58.15
CA ASP A 686 10.56 -6.80 -58.77
C ASP A 686 9.78 -8.13 -58.67
N GLY A 687 10.48 -9.25 -58.53
CA GLY A 687 9.85 -10.56 -58.36
C GLY A 687 9.13 -11.02 -59.63
N ASN A 688 7.98 -11.67 -59.48
CA ASN A 688 7.22 -12.25 -60.58
C ASN A 688 6.14 -11.34 -61.18
N ASP A 689 6.03 -10.08 -60.73
CA ASP A 689 4.96 -9.14 -61.14
C ASP A 689 4.93 -8.90 -62.65
N LEU A 690 6.09 -8.62 -63.27
CA LEU A 690 6.17 -8.41 -64.72
C LEU A 690 5.73 -9.66 -65.50
N GLY A 691 6.16 -10.84 -65.07
CA GLY A 691 5.76 -12.11 -65.69
C GLY A 691 4.26 -12.38 -65.55
N TYR A 692 3.68 -12.08 -64.39
CA TYR A 692 2.25 -12.15 -64.14
C TYR A 692 1.47 -11.26 -65.12
N ARG A 693 1.84 -9.97 -65.23
CA ARG A 693 1.15 -9.01 -66.10
C ARG A 693 1.24 -9.41 -67.57
N ILE A 694 2.42 -9.83 -68.02
CA ILE A 694 2.61 -10.30 -69.40
C ILE A 694 1.75 -11.52 -69.69
N PHE A 695 1.78 -12.55 -68.83
CA PHE A 695 1.00 -13.77 -69.06
C PHE A 695 -0.51 -13.49 -69.03
N TYR A 696 -0.95 -12.62 -68.12
CA TYR A 696 -2.35 -12.18 -68.03
C TYR A 696 -2.80 -11.49 -69.32
N ASP A 697 -2.06 -10.49 -69.79
CA ASP A 697 -2.36 -9.76 -71.04
C ASP A 697 -2.35 -10.68 -72.27
N LEU A 698 -1.46 -11.68 -72.30
CA LEU A 698 -1.42 -12.69 -73.37
C LEU A 698 -2.66 -13.59 -73.39
N LEU A 699 -3.22 -13.93 -72.23
CA LEU A 699 -4.45 -14.72 -72.12
C LEU A 699 -5.68 -13.91 -72.49
N THR A 700 -5.80 -12.67 -71.99
CA THR A 700 -6.96 -11.80 -72.23
C THR A 700 -7.01 -11.26 -73.66
N HIS A 701 -5.88 -10.82 -74.22
CA HIS A 701 -5.77 -10.21 -75.55
C HIS A 701 -5.21 -11.14 -76.63
N ARG A 702 -5.29 -12.46 -76.44
CA ARG A 702 -4.70 -13.48 -77.35
C ARG A 702 -4.96 -13.21 -78.84
N LYS A 703 -6.20 -12.91 -79.21
CA LYS A 703 -6.60 -12.72 -80.63
C LYS A 703 -5.89 -11.51 -81.26
N GLN A 704 -5.72 -10.44 -80.50
CA GLN A 704 -5.05 -9.22 -80.93
C GLN A 704 -3.55 -9.47 -81.06
N VAL A 705 -2.90 -9.92 -79.99
CA VAL A 705 -1.45 -10.13 -79.96
C VAL A 705 -1.00 -11.17 -80.99
N PHE A 706 -1.53 -12.40 -80.96
CA PHE A 706 -1.08 -13.46 -81.88
C PHE A 706 -1.63 -13.32 -83.30
N GLY A 707 -2.74 -12.59 -83.49
CA GLY A 707 -3.23 -12.23 -84.82
C GLY A 707 -2.28 -11.29 -85.55
N GLU A 708 -1.74 -10.30 -84.84
CA GLU A 708 -0.76 -9.35 -85.36
C GLU A 708 0.61 -9.99 -85.62
N LEU A 709 1.09 -10.82 -84.70
CA LEU A 709 2.34 -11.57 -84.86
C LEU A 709 2.30 -12.47 -86.12
N LYS A 710 1.16 -13.13 -86.40
CA LYS A 710 0.96 -13.93 -87.62
C LYS A 710 0.98 -13.06 -88.88
N ARG A 711 0.32 -11.89 -88.84
CA ARG A 711 0.28 -10.92 -89.95
C ARG A 711 1.66 -10.34 -90.28
N GLN A 712 2.47 -10.01 -89.28
CA GLN A 712 3.83 -9.51 -89.46
C GLN A 712 4.77 -10.61 -89.98
N GLY A 713 4.65 -11.84 -89.48
CA GLY A 713 5.41 -13.00 -89.98
C GLY A 713 5.09 -13.37 -91.44
N SER A 714 3.87 -13.13 -91.92
CA SER A 714 3.51 -13.27 -93.33
C SER A 714 4.06 -12.16 -94.23
N LYS A 715 4.17 -10.92 -93.73
CA LYS A 715 4.75 -9.79 -94.48
C LYS A 715 6.26 -9.97 -94.73
N SER A 716 7.00 -10.56 -93.78
CA SER A 716 8.43 -10.84 -93.96
C SER A 716 8.73 -11.89 -95.06
N ARG A 717 7.75 -12.75 -95.42
CA ARG A 717 7.89 -13.74 -96.50
C ARG A 717 7.60 -13.17 -97.90
N GLY A 718 6.93 -12.03 -97.99
CA GLY A 718 6.56 -11.39 -99.27
C GLY A 718 7.59 -10.40 -99.82
N GLY A 719 8.70 -10.14 -99.10
CA GLY A 719 9.73 -9.16 -99.48
C GLY A 719 11.06 -9.76 -99.95
N SER A 720 11.11 -11.06 -100.25
CA SER A 720 12.28 -11.72 -100.83
C SER A 720 11.87 -12.53 -102.05
N THR A 721 11.62 -11.80 -103.14
CA THR A 721 11.67 -12.28 -104.52
C THR A 721 12.44 -11.27 -105.34
#